data_AF-A0A413X1Z6-F1
#
_entry.id   AF-A0A413X1Z6-F1
#
_cell.length_a   1.000
_cell.length_b   1.000
_cell.length_c   1.000
_cell.angle_alpha   90.00
_cell.angle_beta   90.00
_cell.angle_gamma   90.00
#
_symmetry.space_group_name_H-M   'P 1'
#
loop_
_entity.id
_entity.type
_entity.pdbx_description
1 polymer ?
#
loop_
_entity_poly.entity_id
_entity_poly.type
_entity_poly.pdbx_seq_one_letter_code
_entity_poly.pdbx_strand_id
1 'polypeptide(L)'
;MNRFLKLLSLCLFLTLTVPLQAITNGVANEPDSVYLFSYSHADGSGGLKLAWSPNGNRWFSVAEGSSFVNSDFGPWGQMKRMLKPHLMQTRADDRWHCIWELTESGNSLAYVESPDLLQWKAQKYFDRSRLAEYRPEEVYPNVRKEVLLNGTVQQGWMQRVPYATVQRVISFAEHKKYRQALHAERTEQDPVRFAGLKPVEATIEVETECAKPISKHLIGIFFEDINYAADGGLYAELVQNRDFEYSSKDGSHQGWDGTYAWAVKEGDAAAAVTIAAADPIHPNNPHYAVLEARPGVTLQNDGFDGISLKKGEKYDFSLFARVAPGSKGGKVVVCLLDQTGREIARSSVNVSSKEWKKQQTVLTANADVRAAVLSLQPQTVGTLHLDMISLFPQNTFKGHKNGLRADLAQTLADLHPRFVRFPGGCVAHGDGIDNIYDWKGSIGPLEARKPLRNLWGYHQTRGLGYFEYFRFCEDIGAEPLPVLAAGVPCQNSGTHSHYADNCPQGANKELMRYGQQGGIPMEEMPAYIQDVLDLIEYANGDARRTVWGRKRAEAGHPKPFNLKYIGIGNEDMITEVFEERFAMIYKAVREKHPEITVVGTVGPFYEGTDYAEGWRLATELGVPMVDEHYYVDPGWMIHNQDYYDRYDRTKSKVYLGEYAAHLPGRPNNIETALAEALYLTSVERNADVVEMTSYAPLLAKEGHTQWNPDLIYFNNTEVKPTVGYYTQQMYGQNAGTQYITSHVTLNNGQEAVRKRVGVSVVKDEATGDHIVKLVNLLPVEVSSTVKLKGIDLQNPSAVKTLLTGDPKDKQARSVTSAFVDIGGTEFPYTLPAYSFTVIRIHENKGK
;
A
#
# COMPACT_ATOMS: atom_id res chain seq x y z
N MET A 1 62.09 48.14 44.08
CA MET A 1 61.04 48.70 43.20
C MET A 1 60.28 47.53 42.61
N ASN A 2 59.19 47.15 43.27
CA ASN A 2 57.81 47.46 42.83
C ASN A 2 57.49 46.74 41.52
N ARG A 3 56.77 45.62 41.62
CA ARG A 3 55.31 45.52 41.35
C ARG A 3 55.04 45.68 39.85
N PHE A 4 54.30 44.71 39.28
CA PHE A 4 54.04 44.46 37.87
C PHE A 4 55.04 43.53 37.17
N LEU A 5 54.89 42.21 37.39
CA LEU A 5 54.95 41.17 36.35
C LEU A 5 54.86 39.77 37.02
N LYS A 6 53.67 39.38 37.46
CA LYS A 6 53.31 37.98 37.76
C LYS A 6 51.79 37.87 37.76
N LEU A 7 51.21 37.41 36.65
CA LEU A 7 49.93 36.67 36.53
C LEU A 7 49.55 36.63 35.03
N LEU A 8 50.21 35.73 34.30
CA LEU A 8 49.86 35.33 32.94
C LEU A 8 49.72 33.80 32.96
N SER A 9 48.70 33.35 33.70
CA SER A 9 48.14 32.01 33.75
C SER A 9 46.93 32.10 34.68
N LEU A 10 45.85 31.41 34.30
CA LEU A 10 44.56 31.34 34.99
C LEU A 10 43.59 32.50 34.68
N CYS A 11 42.77 32.35 33.63
CA CYS A 11 41.40 32.89 33.53
C CYS A 11 40.72 32.37 32.24
N LEU A 12 40.56 31.06 32.12
CA LEU A 12 39.72 30.50 31.05
C LEU A 12 39.05 29.20 31.50
N PHE A 13 38.31 29.26 32.61
CA PHE A 13 37.19 28.35 32.90
C PHE A 13 36.31 28.98 33.98
N LEU A 14 34.99 28.88 33.77
CA LEU A 14 33.88 29.25 34.66
C LEU A 14 33.53 30.74 34.81
N THR A 15 32.65 31.21 33.91
CA THR A 15 31.49 32.01 34.34
C THR A 15 30.25 31.60 33.55
N LEU A 16 29.40 30.84 34.24
CA LEU A 16 27.94 31.00 34.33
C LEU A 16 27.19 31.24 33.01
N THR A 17 26.42 30.21 32.66
CA THR A 17 25.06 30.29 32.12
C THR A 17 24.34 31.58 32.54
N VAL A 18 24.37 32.58 31.68
CA VAL A 18 23.37 33.64 31.65
C VAL A 18 22.38 33.19 30.58
N PRO A 19 21.08 33.02 30.88
CA PRO A 19 20.13 33.01 29.81
C PRO A 19 20.28 34.38 29.15
N LEU A 20 20.76 34.42 27.90
CA LEU A 20 20.41 35.54 27.05
C LEU A 20 18.88 35.48 26.91
N GLN A 21 18.18 36.01 27.91
CA GLN A 21 17.07 36.88 27.63
C GLN A 21 17.69 38.00 26.80
N ALA A 22 17.77 37.76 25.49
CA ALA A 22 17.53 38.83 24.57
C ALA A 22 16.16 39.38 25.00
N ILE A 23 16.19 40.43 25.83
CA ILE A 23 15.11 41.39 25.85
C ILE A 23 15.10 41.89 24.41
N THR A 24 14.29 41.22 23.59
CA THR A 24 13.91 41.74 22.30
C THR A 24 13.43 43.16 22.56
N ASN A 25 13.94 44.11 21.79
CA ASN A 25 13.47 45.49 21.78
C ASN A 25 11.96 45.49 22.04
N GLY A 26 11.50 46.26 23.04
CA GLY A 26 10.09 46.38 23.37
C GLY A 26 9.28 46.47 22.08
N VAL A 27 8.40 45.49 21.87
CA VAL A 27 7.76 45.33 20.57
C VAL A 27 6.89 46.55 20.30
N ALA A 28 7.05 47.10 19.11
CA ALA A 28 6.28 48.20 18.57
C ALA A 28 4.77 47.93 18.70
N ASN A 29 4.01 48.87 19.28
CA ASN A 29 2.53 48.98 19.30
C ASN A 29 1.75 47.75 18.76
N GLU A 30 1.87 46.60 19.43
CA GLU A 30 1.17 45.39 19.02
C GLU A 30 -0.32 45.54 19.39
N PRO A 31 -1.25 45.29 18.46
CA PRO A 31 -2.66 45.37 18.78
C PRO A 31 -3.01 44.29 19.80
N ASP A 32 -3.85 44.63 20.77
CA ASP A 32 -4.44 43.68 21.72
C ASP A 32 -5.28 42.62 20.97
N SER A 33 -5.95 43.03 19.89
CA SER A 33 -6.83 42.22 19.09
C SER A 33 -6.84 42.64 17.62
N VAL A 34 -7.07 41.66 16.75
CA VAL A 34 -7.12 41.81 15.29
C VAL A 34 -8.34 41.11 14.72
N TYR A 35 -8.64 41.34 13.45
CA TYR A 35 -9.62 40.55 12.71
C TYR A 35 -8.95 39.32 12.11
N LEU A 36 -9.54 38.15 12.32
CA LEU A 36 -9.23 36.90 11.64
C LEU A 36 -10.31 36.64 10.59
N PHE A 37 -9.92 36.24 9.40
CA PHE A 37 -10.77 35.88 8.28
C PHE A 37 -10.50 34.44 7.86
N SER A 38 -11.53 33.60 7.91
CA SER A 38 -11.48 32.19 7.50
C SER A 38 -12.17 31.98 6.17
N TYR A 39 -11.54 31.23 5.26
CA TYR A 39 -12.05 30.97 3.92
C TYR A 39 -11.52 29.64 3.37
N SER A 40 -12.02 29.24 2.21
CA SER A 40 -11.44 28.22 1.33
C SER A 40 -11.46 28.72 -0.11
N HIS A 41 -10.85 28.00 -1.05
CA HIS A 41 -11.03 28.34 -2.46
C HIS A 41 -12.51 28.18 -2.87
N ALA A 42 -12.93 28.91 -3.90
CA ALA A 42 -14.34 28.92 -4.33
C ALA A 42 -14.85 27.53 -4.76
N ASP A 43 -13.96 26.70 -5.31
CA ASP A 43 -14.21 25.30 -5.68
C ASP A 43 -14.06 24.31 -4.51
N GLY A 44 -13.86 24.82 -3.29
CA GLY A 44 -13.64 24.05 -2.08
C GLY A 44 -12.26 23.37 -1.99
N SER A 45 -11.35 23.59 -2.94
CA SER A 45 -9.99 23.04 -2.85
C SER A 45 -9.16 23.70 -1.75
N GLY A 46 -8.13 23.01 -1.29
CA GLY A 46 -7.08 23.59 -0.46
C GLY A 46 -7.46 23.88 1.00
N GLY A 47 -8.56 23.30 1.50
CA GLY A 47 -8.94 23.28 2.91
C GLY A 47 -9.25 24.65 3.55
N LEU A 48 -9.30 24.67 4.89
CA LEU A 48 -9.49 25.88 5.69
C LEU A 48 -8.22 26.73 5.66
N LYS A 49 -8.37 27.98 5.21
CA LYS A 49 -7.31 28.99 5.14
C LYS A 49 -7.66 30.18 6.00
N LEU A 50 -6.63 30.88 6.47
CA LEU A 50 -6.75 32.02 7.38
C LEU A 50 -6.03 33.25 6.82
N ALA A 51 -6.60 34.43 7.07
CA ALA A 51 -6.00 35.74 6.84
C ALA A 51 -6.29 36.64 8.04
N TRP A 52 -5.50 37.67 8.27
CA TRP A 52 -5.71 38.60 9.37
C TRP A 52 -5.60 40.05 8.95
N SER A 53 -6.19 40.95 9.74
CA SER A 53 -6.12 42.40 9.52
C SER A 53 -6.17 43.17 10.84
N PRO A 54 -5.30 44.17 11.04
CA PRO A 54 -5.38 45.03 12.22
C PRO A 54 -6.57 46.00 12.19
N ASN A 55 -7.09 46.32 11.00
CA ASN A 55 -8.11 47.37 10.82
C ASN A 55 -9.34 46.92 10.01
N GLY A 56 -9.33 45.69 9.49
CA GLY A 56 -10.42 45.12 8.69
C GLY A 56 -10.41 45.53 7.21
N ASN A 57 -9.47 46.39 6.78
CA ASN A 57 -9.37 46.93 5.43
C ASN A 57 -8.21 46.31 4.65
N ARG A 58 -7.02 46.24 5.26
CA ARG A 58 -5.83 45.61 4.65
C ARG A 58 -5.62 44.22 5.22
N TRP A 59 -5.61 43.22 4.36
CA TRP A 59 -5.54 41.82 4.76
C TRP A 59 -4.19 41.19 4.43
N PHE A 60 -3.73 40.34 5.34
CA PHE A 60 -2.49 39.60 5.25
C PHE A 60 -2.81 38.11 5.36
N SER A 61 -2.32 37.32 4.41
CA SER A 61 -2.49 35.87 4.48
C SER A 61 -1.73 35.32 5.68
N VAL A 62 -2.33 34.40 6.42
CA VAL A 62 -1.62 33.62 7.44
C VAL A 62 -0.86 32.51 6.71
N ALA A 63 0.46 32.46 6.93
CA ALA A 63 1.34 31.41 6.40
C ALA A 63 1.18 31.15 4.90
N GLU A 64 1.18 32.22 4.10
CA GLU A 64 1.15 32.16 2.62
C GLU A 64 -0.04 31.35 2.05
N GLY A 65 -1.16 31.26 2.79
CA GLY A 65 -2.37 30.58 2.37
C GLY A 65 -2.35 29.06 2.60
N SER A 66 -1.48 28.60 3.50
CA SER A 66 -1.44 27.21 3.97
C SER A 66 -2.80 26.77 4.52
N SER A 67 -3.12 25.48 4.36
CA SER A 67 -4.32 24.88 4.95
C SER A 67 -4.07 24.36 6.36
N PHE A 68 -5.05 24.54 7.23
CA PHE A 68 -5.01 24.13 8.64
C PHE A 68 -5.77 22.83 8.90
N VAL A 69 -6.88 22.63 8.17
CA VAL A 69 -7.63 21.36 8.11
C VAL A 69 -8.16 21.19 6.68
N ASN A 70 -8.18 19.96 6.17
CA ASN A 70 -8.71 19.61 4.85
C ASN A 70 -9.87 18.63 5.03
N SER A 71 -10.84 18.62 4.11
CA SER A 71 -11.91 17.63 4.12
C SER A 71 -11.36 16.23 3.79
N ASP A 72 -11.65 15.24 4.63
CA ASP A 72 -11.32 13.82 4.39
C ASP A 72 -12.52 13.03 3.82
N PHE A 73 -13.60 13.70 3.40
CA PHE A 73 -14.80 13.07 2.84
C PHE A 73 -14.65 12.64 1.37
N GLY A 74 -14.97 11.39 1.09
CA GLY A 74 -15.17 10.88 -0.28
C GLY A 74 -13.90 10.69 -1.12
N PRO A 75 -14.05 10.32 -2.42
CA PRO A 75 -12.93 9.99 -3.30
C PRO A 75 -11.94 11.13 -3.55
N TRP A 76 -10.68 10.76 -3.75
CA TRP A 76 -9.61 11.66 -4.18
C TRP A 76 -9.95 12.34 -5.51
N GLY A 77 -9.54 13.61 -5.65
CA GLY A 77 -9.78 14.43 -6.84
C GLY A 77 -11.22 14.96 -6.99
N GLN A 78 -12.23 14.23 -6.49
CA GLN A 78 -13.64 14.57 -6.64
C GLN A 78 -14.24 15.22 -5.38
N MET A 79 -14.19 14.56 -4.23
CA MET A 79 -15.02 14.91 -3.06
C MET A 79 -14.27 15.50 -1.87
N LYS A 80 -12.93 15.46 -1.85
CA LYS A 80 -12.07 16.06 -0.81
C LYS A 80 -12.12 17.60 -0.85
N ARG A 81 -13.30 18.19 -0.61
CA ARG A 81 -13.65 19.61 -0.79
C ARG A 81 -14.24 20.20 0.49
N MET A 82 -13.96 21.49 0.68
CA MET A 82 -14.41 22.27 1.83
C MET A 82 -15.16 23.52 1.37
N LEU A 83 -16.45 23.38 1.02
CA LEU A 83 -17.24 24.46 0.43
C LEU A 83 -17.83 25.37 1.53
N LYS A 84 -17.66 26.69 1.37
CA LYS A 84 -18.22 27.73 2.26
C LYS A 84 -17.98 27.46 3.76
N PRO A 85 -16.73 27.23 4.21
CA PRO A 85 -16.46 26.91 5.60
C PRO A 85 -16.84 28.06 6.52
N HIS A 86 -17.50 27.72 7.62
CA HIS A 86 -17.88 28.64 8.68
C HIS A 86 -17.12 28.28 9.95
N LEU A 87 -16.08 29.07 10.24
CA LEU A 87 -15.32 28.96 11.48
C LEU A 87 -15.97 29.83 12.56
N MET A 88 -16.17 29.25 13.74
CA MET A 88 -16.78 29.86 14.90
C MET A 88 -15.95 29.56 16.13
N GLN A 89 -15.97 30.46 17.12
CA GLN A 89 -15.36 30.22 18.42
C GLN A 89 -16.41 30.41 19.53
N THR A 90 -16.52 29.44 20.43
CA THR A 90 -17.44 29.47 21.57
C THR A 90 -16.93 30.38 22.67
N ARG A 91 -17.84 31.04 23.40
CA ARG A 91 -17.48 31.88 24.56
C ARG A 91 -17.36 31.10 25.88
N ALA A 92 -17.98 29.93 25.95
CA ALA A 92 -18.01 29.13 27.17
C ALA A 92 -16.64 28.51 27.50
N ASP A 93 -15.87 28.15 26.48
CA ASP A 93 -14.64 27.37 26.61
C ASP A 93 -13.58 27.70 25.54
N ASP A 94 -13.77 28.78 24.77
CA ASP A 94 -12.88 29.26 23.72
C ASP A 94 -12.56 28.24 22.61
N ARG A 95 -13.33 27.15 22.48
CA ARG A 95 -13.15 26.13 21.44
C ARG A 95 -13.55 26.63 20.06
N TRP A 96 -12.87 26.11 19.05
CA TRP A 96 -13.10 26.39 17.65
C TRP A 96 -13.95 25.30 17.01
N HIS A 97 -14.92 25.72 16.21
CA HIS A 97 -15.84 24.85 15.48
C HIS A 97 -15.85 25.27 14.02
N CYS A 98 -15.68 24.32 13.10
CA CYS A 98 -15.80 24.59 11.67
C CYS A 98 -16.85 23.67 11.05
N ILE A 99 -17.79 24.27 10.32
CA ILE A 99 -18.82 23.56 9.54
C ILE A 99 -18.70 23.96 8.07
N TRP A 100 -18.79 23.00 7.15
CA TRP A 100 -18.76 23.28 5.72
C TRP A 100 -19.67 22.35 4.92
N GLU A 101 -19.97 22.75 3.69
CA GLU A 101 -20.73 21.96 2.72
C GLU A 101 -19.79 20.98 1.99
N LEU A 102 -20.20 19.72 1.91
CA LEU A 102 -19.45 18.66 1.23
C LEU A 102 -19.68 18.66 -0.28
N THR A 103 -20.88 19.05 -0.69
CA THR A 103 -21.38 18.99 -2.07
C THR A 103 -22.02 20.33 -2.44
N GLU A 104 -22.15 20.60 -3.75
CA GLU A 104 -22.79 21.83 -4.24
C GLU A 104 -24.29 21.93 -3.89
N SER A 105 -24.95 20.79 -3.64
CA SER A 105 -26.34 20.77 -3.17
C SER A 105 -26.48 21.41 -1.79
N GLY A 106 -25.40 21.36 -1.00
CA GLY A 106 -25.35 21.79 0.38
C GLY A 106 -26.10 20.87 1.35
N ASN A 107 -26.70 19.75 0.90
CA ASN A 107 -27.49 18.89 1.78
C ASN A 107 -26.64 18.11 2.79
N SER A 108 -25.38 17.87 2.45
CA SER A 108 -24.43 17.13 3.27
C SER A 108 -23.39 18.07 3.84
N LEU A 109 -23.18 17.98 5.15
CA LEU A 109 -22.31 18.85 5.90
C LEU A 109 -21.24 18.05 6.63
N ALA A 110 -20.15 18.74 6.93
CA ALA A 110 -19.10 18.25 7.79
C ALA A 110 -18.87 19.21 8.96
N TYR A 111 -18.41 18.66 10.07
CA TYR A 111 -18.09 19.36 11.30
C TYR A 111 -16.75 18.89 11.84
N VAL A 112 -15.96 19.83 12.34
CA VAL A 112 -14.73 19.55 13.07
C VAL A 112 -14.54 20.57 14.19
N GLU A 113 -13.88 20.17 15.27
CA GLU A 113 -13.53 21.05 16.37
C GLU A 113 -12.03 21.06 16.68
N SER A 114 -11.58 22.14 17.29
CA SER A 114 -10.19 22.34 17.71
C SER A 114 -10.12 23.20 18.98
N PRO A 115 -9.26 22.86 19.96
CA PRO A 115 -9.02 23.74 21.11
C PRO A 115 -8.22 25.00 20.74
N ASP A 116 -7.43 24.99 19.67
CA ASP A 116 -6.38 26.01 19.45
C ASP A 116 -6.08 26.39 17.98
N LEU A 117 -6.85 25.86 17.02
CA LEU A 117 -6.64 25.91 15.56
C LEU A 117 -5.41 25.14 15.04
N LEU A 118 -4.67 24.44 15.92
CA LEU A 118 -3.47 23.68 15.56
C LEU A 118 -3.76 22.18 15.57
N GLN A 119 -4.44 21.72 16.62
CA GLN A 119 -4.88 20.33 16.79
C GLN A 119 -6.37 20.23 16.48
N TRP A 120 -6.75 19.33 15.59
CA TRP A 120 -8.15 19.10 15.23
C TRP A 120 -8.60 17.75 15.75
N LYS A 121 -9.91 17.56 15.94
CA LYS A 121 -10.51 16.23 16.19
C LYS A 121 -10.93 15.58 14.87
N ALA A 122 -11.28 14.29 14.92
CA ALA A 122 -11.85 13.58 13.78
C ALA A 122 -13.10 14.30 13.23
N GLN A 123 -13.23 14.29 11.90
CA GLN A 123 -14.32 14.96 11.20
C GLN A 123 -15.62 14.16 11.34
N LYS A 124 -16.74 14.87 11.47
CA LYS A 124 -18.08 14.29 11.53
C LYS A 124 -18.90 14.72 10.33
N TYR A 125 -19.69 13.79 9.80
CA TYR A 125 -20.48 13.99 8.60
C TYR A 125 -21.97 13.80 8.89
N PHE A 126 -22.80 14.74 8.46
CA PHE A 126 -24.20 14.77 8.84
C PHE A 126 -25.08 15.48 7.82
N ASP A 127 -26.37 15.14 7.85
CA ASP A 127 -27.39 15.78 7.02
C ASP A 127 -27.67 17.20 7.50
N ARG A 128 -27.93 18.14 6.57
CA ARG A 128 -28.23 19.54 6.91
C ARG A 128 -29.38 19.70 7.89
N SER A 129 -30.38 18.81 7.90
CA SER A 129 -31.47 18.85 8.88
C SER A 129 -30.98 18.81 10.34
N ARG A 130 -29.80 18.22 10.59
CA ARG A 130 -29.15 18.12 11.90
C ARG A 130 -28.21 19.29 12.22
N LEU A 131 -28.16 20.34 11.41
CA LEU A 131 -27.27 21.49 11.62
C LEU A 131 -27.41 22.13 13.02
N ALA A 132 -28.61 22.12 13.60
CA ALA A 132 -28.83 22.64 14.95
C ALA A 132 -28.05 21.87 16.02
N GLU A 133 -27.76 20.58 15.82
CA GLU A 133 -27.01 19.74 16.79
C GLU A 133 -25.53 20.10 16.84
N TYR A 134 -24.96 20.56 15.72
CA TYR A 134 -23.53 20.84 15.58
C TYR A 134 -23.19 22.34 15.67
N ARG A 135 -24.20 23.20 15.55
CA ARG A 135 -23.99 24.65 15.59
C ARG A 135 -23.90 25.11 17.06
N PRO A 136 -22.78 25.72 17.49
CA PRO A 136 -22.67 26.22 18.86
C PRO A 136 -23.64 27.38 19.15
N GLU A 137 -24.26 27.38 20.34
CA GLU A 137 -25.30 28.34 20.75
C GLU A 137 -24.73 29.72 21.18
N GLU A 138 -23.50 29.77 21.73
CA GLU A 138 -22.86 31.01 22.20
C GLU A 138 -21.47 31.24 21.58
N VAL A 139 -21.43 31.95 20.45
CA VAL A 139 -20.19 32.26 19.73
C VAL A 139 -19.76 33.72 19.86
N TYR A 140 -18.46 33.98 19.74
CA TYR A 140 -17.95 35.34 19.51
C TYR A 140 -18.56 35.91 18.21
N PRO A 141 -18.83 37.24 18.15
CA PRO A 141 -19.45 37.83 16.98
C PRO A 141 -18.60 37.60 15.73
N ASN A 142 -19.22 37.02 14.70
CA ASN A 142 -18.61 36.83 13.39
C ASN A 142 -19.56 37.33 12.29
N VAL A 143 -18.98 37.74 11.16
CA VAL A 143 -19.74 38.28 10.02
C VAL A 143 -19.19 37.73 8.72
N ARG A 144 -20.09 37.45 7.77
CA ARG A 144 -19.69 37.09 6.41
C ARG A 144 -19.09 38.32 5.71
N LYS A 145 -17.99 38.15 4.98
CA LYS A 145 -17.27 39.25 4.32
C LYS A 145 -16.62 38.80 3.01
N GLU A 146 -16.53 39.74 2.06
CA GLU A 146 -15.67 39.63 0.89
C GLU A 146 -14.35 40.37 1.15
N VAL A 147 -13.23 39.73 0.85
CA VAL A 147 -11.89 40.27 1.12
C VAL A 147 -11.02 40.15 -0.13
N LEU A 148 -10.40 41.24 -0.56
CA LEU A 148 -9.34 41.20 -1.56
C LEU A 148 -8.04 40.73 -0.89
N LEU A 149 -7.60 39.51 -1.20
CA LEU A 149 -6.39 38.91 -0.67
C LEU A 149 -5.48 38.49 -1.83
N ASN A 150 -4.25 39.02 -1.85
CA ASN A 150 -3.25 38.74 -2.90
C ASN A 150 -3.78 38.90 -4.34
N GLY A 151 -4.66 39.88 -4.57
CA GLY A 151 -5.24 40.16 -5.89
C GLY A 151 -6.46 39.31 -6.26
N THR A 152 -6.92 38.41 -5.38
CA THR A 152 -8.13 37.60 -5.59
C THR A 152 -9.18 37.93 -4.53
N VAL A 153 -10.44 38.07 -4.93
CA VAL A 153 -11.55 38.24 -4.00
C VAL A 153 -11.89 36.89 -3.38
N GLN A 154 -11.84 36.83 -2.05
CA GLN A 154 -12.17 35.65 -1.25
C GLN A 154 -13.46 35.88 -0.48
N GLN A 155 -14.23 34.81 -0.30
CA GLN A 155 -15.48 34.79 0.45
C GLN A 155 -15.28 34.01 1.75
N GLY A 156 -15.70 34.56 2.87
CA GLY A 156 -15.47 33.89 4.15
C GLY A 156 -16.13 34.58 5.33
N TRP A 157 -15.64 34.22 6.52
CA TRP A 157 -16.13 34.72 7.81
C TRP A 157 -15.04 35.49 8.52
N MET A 158 -15.41 36.64 9.08
CA MET A 158 -14.53 37.51 9.84
C MET A 158 -14.98 37.57 11.30
N GLN A 159 -14.03 37.42 12.23
CA GLN A 159 -14.25 37.63 13.66
C GLN A 159 -13.04 38.29 14.32
N ARG A 160 -13.24 38.94 15.48
CA ARG A 160 -12.15 39.56 16.25
C ARG A 160 -11.52 38.52 17.19
N VAL A 161 -10.19 38.48 17.25
CA VAL A 161 -9.41 37.55 18.06
C VAL A 161 -8.23 38.27 18.74
N PRO A 162 -7.68 37.74 19.85
CA PRO A 162 -6.40 38.21 20.39
C PRO A 162 -5.28 38.07 19.35
N TYR A 163 -4.39 39.05 19.26
CA TYR A 163 -3.28 38.99 18.28
C TYR A 163 -2.36 37.78 18.53
N ALA A 164 -2.19 37.38 19.79
CA ALA A 164 -1.45 36.18 20.18
C ALA A 164 -1.96 34.90 19.52
N THR A 165 -3.27 34.80 19.23
CA THR A 165 -3.83 33.64 18.51
C THR A 165 -3.28 33.58 17.09
N VAL A 166 -3.21 34.71 16.39
CA VAL A 166 -2.63 34.77 15.04
C VAL A 166 -1.13 34.45 15.07
N GLN A 167 -0.39 34.96 16.05
CA GLN A 167 1.05 34.67 16.21
C GLN A 167 1.31 33.17 16.41
N ARG A 168 0.52 32.48 17.24
CA ARG A 168 0.63 31.03 17.43
C ARG A 168 0.37 30.24 16.15
N VAL A 169 -0.69 30.59 15.42
CA VAL A 169 -1.04 29.94 14.14
C VAL A 169 0.06 30.15 13.09
N ILE A 170 0.63 31.35 13.01
CA ILE A 170 1.79 31.62 12.13
C ILE A 170 2.98 30.75 12.54
N SER A 171 3.34 30.72 13.83
CA SER A 171 4.48 29.95 14.33
C SER A 171 4.34 28.44 14.04
N PHE A 172 3.14 27.89 14.22
CA PHE A 172 2.84 26.49 13.89
C PHE A 172 3.02 26.21 12.40
N ALA A 173 2.50 27.08 11.55
CA ALA A 173 2.62 26.92 10.10
C ALA A 173 4.06 27.10 9.61
N GLU A 174 4.84 27.99 10.21
CA GLU A 174 6.28 28.14 9.95
C GLU A 174 7.05 26.87 10.35
N HIS A 175 6.71 26.26 11.49
CA HIS A 175 7.30 24.97 11.89
C HIS A 175 6.93 23.85 10.90
N LYS A 176 5.68 23.80 10.43
CA LYS A 176 5.25 22.86 9.39
C LYS A 176 6.00 23.08 8.07
N LYS A 177 6.17 24.33 7.65
CA LYS A 177 6.95 24.71 6.45
C LYS A 177 8.42 24.32 6.58
N TYR A 178 9.00 24.48 7.77
CA TYR A 178 10.36 24.00 8.07
C TYR A 178 10.48 22.48 7.95
N ARG A 179 9.56 21.70 8.58
CA ARG A 179 9.52 20.24 8.41
C ARG A 179 9.39 19.84 6.94
N GLN A 180 8.49 20.48 6.20
CA GLN A 180 8.29 20.23 4.78
C GLN A 180 9.56 20.53 3.96
N ALA A 181 10.31 21.59 4.28
CA ALA A 181 11.57 21.89 3.62
C ALA A 181 12.64 20.81 3.86
N LEU A 182 12.70 20.26 5.08
CA LEU A 182 13.56 19.11 5.38
C LEU A 182 13.11 17.84 4.64
N HIS A 183 11.80 17.59 4.58
CA HIS A 183 11.26 16.42 3.89
C HIS A 183 11.47 16.50 2.38
N ALA A 184 11.45 17.72 1.82
CA ALA A 184 11.72 17.98 0.40
C ALA A 184 13.22 17.96 0.04
N GLU A 185 14.12 17.64 0.98
CA GLU A 185 15.53 17.45 0.67
C GLU A 185 15.74 16.29 -0.31
N ARG A 186 16.60 16.53 -1.29
CA ARG A 186 16.95 15.59 -2.37
C ARG A 186 18.44 15.59 -2.66
N THR A 187 18.89 14.51 -3.28
CA THR A 187 20.30 14.37 -3.70
C THR A 187 20.70 15.38 -4.77
N GLU A 188 19.75 15.90 -5.55
CA GLU A 188 20.02 16.97 -6.53
C GLU A 188 20.59 18.26 -5.91
N GLN A 189 20.37 18.46 -4.60
CA GLN A 189 20.87 19.60 -3.84
C GLN A 189 22.24 19.30 -3.19
N ASP A 190 22.71 18.05 -3.21
CA ASP A 190 23.97 17.64 -2.57
C ASP A 190 25.21 18.37 -3.07
N PRO A 191 25.37 18.71 -4.36
CA PRO A 191 26.51 19.51 -4.83
C PRO A 191 26.65 20.87 -4.13
N VAL A 192 25.53 21.43 -3.65
CA VAL A 192 25.51 22.68 -2.88
C VAL A 192 25.59 22.40 -1.38
N ARG A 193 24.76 21.47 -0.87
CA ARG A 193 24.68 21.11 0.55
C ARG A 193 26.02 20.59 1.10
N PHE A 194 26.76 19.83 0.29
CA PHE A 194 28.03 19.20 0.65
C PHE A 194 29.21 19.76 -0.16
N ALA A 195 29.11 21.00 -0.63
CA ALA A 195 30.21 21.68 -1.32
C ALA A 195 31.48 21.66 -0.46
N GLY A 196 32.54 21.04 -0.99
CA GLY A 196 33.83 20.92 -0.29
C GLY A 196 33.91 19.81 0.78
N LEU A 197 32.88 18.97 0.92
CA LEU A 197 32.94 17.80 1.79
C LEU A 197 34.05 16.85 1.30
N LYS A 198 34.96 16.50 2.22
CA LYS A 198 36.01 15.49 2.00
C LYS A 198 35.45 14.10 2.32
N PRO A 199 36.10 13.01 1.85
CA PRO A 199 35.78 11.67 2.34
C PRO A 199 35.67 11.64 3.86
N VAL A 200 34.63 10.99 4.38
CA VAL A 200 34.31 10.96 5.81
C VAL A 200 34.93 9.72 6.42
N GLU A 201 35.50 9.85 7.61
CA GLU A 201 35.97 8.70 8.38
C GLU A 201 34.93 8.33 9.42
N ALA A 202 34.63 7.04 9.53
CA ALA A 202 33.68 6.50 10.49
C ALA A 202 34.33 5.42 11.36
N THR A 203 34.09 5.45 12.65
CA THR A 203 34.33 4.31 13.55
C THR A 203 32.98 3.77 14.00
N ILE A 204 32.73 2.49 13.77
CA ILE A 204 31.49 1.80 14.12
C ILE A 204 31.84 0.80 15.22
N GLU A 205 31.29 0.97 16.41
CA GLU A 205 31.56 0.07 17.55
C GLU A 205 30.26 -0.60 17.99
N VAL A 206 30.24 -1.93 18.03
CA VAL A 206 29.09 -2.69 18.54
C VAL A 206 29.16 -2.88 20.05
N GLU A 207 28.01 -2.92 20.70
CA GLU A 207 27.83 -3.17 22.14
C GLU A 207 26.97 -4.42 22.34
N THR A 208 27.62 -5.58 22.43
CA THR A 208 26.94 -6.88 22.60
C THR A 208 26.12 -7.00 23.87
N GLU A 209 26.50 -6.28 24.93
CA GLU A 209 25.78 -6.17 26.20
C GLU A 209 24.44 -5.45 26.08
N CYS A 210 24.28 -4.63 25.03
CA CYS A 210 23.07 -3.88 24.72
C CYS A 210 22.24 -4.57 23.63
N ALA A 211 22.51 -5.84 23.32
CA ALA A 211 21.77 -6.59 22.32
C ALA A 211 20.34 -6.92 22.81
N LYS A 212 19.37 -6.88 21.89
CA LYS A 212 17.96 -7.16 22.19
C LYS A 212 17.30 -8.07 21.16
N PRO A 213 16.33 -8.91 21.55
CA PRO A 213 15.54 -9.66 20.58
C PRO A 213 14.72 -8.71 19.71
N ILE A 214 14.61 -9.05 18.43
CA ILE A 214 13.80 -8.34 17.44
C ILE A 214 12.93 -9.33 16.67
N SER A 215 11.94 -8.81 15.94
CA SER A 215 11.03 -9.63 15.16
C SER A 215 11.76 -10.46 14.10
N LYS A 216 11.36 -11.74 14.02
CA LYS A 216 11.74 -12.66 12.95
C LYS A 216 10.90 -12.50 11.67
N HIS A 217 9.89 -11.61 11.67
CA HIS A 217 8.95 -11.39 10.58
C HIS A 217 9.13 -10.02 9.90
N LEU A 218 10.24 -9.31 10.16
CA LEU A 218 10.36 -7.90 9.80
C LEU A 218 10.12 -7.58 8.33
N ILE A 219 10.57 -8.42 7.39
CA ILE A 219 10.42 -8.19 5.94
C ILE A 219 9.39 -9.15 5.36
N GLY A 220 8.30 -8.62 4.80
CA GLY A 220 7.29 -9.35 4.05
C GLY A 220 6.92 -8.64 2.75
N ILE A 221 5.82 -9.08 2.13
CA ILE A 221 5.28 -8.46 0.92
C ILE A 221 3.79 -8.14 1.08
N PHE A 222 3.41 -7.02 0.47
CA PHE A 222 2.03 -6.56 0.35
C PHE A 222 1.52 -6.90 -1.05
N PHE A 223 0.40 -7.61 -1.17
CA PHE A 223 -0.23 -7.89 -2.45
C PHE A 223 -1.67 -7.37 -2.45
N GLU A 224 -1.92 -6.41 -3.32
CA GLU A 224 -3.26 -6.10 -3.80
C GLU A 224 -3.31 -6.22 -5.32
N ASP A 225 -4.50 -6.51 -5.84
CA ASP A 225 -4.73 -6.45 -7.27
C ASP A 225 -4.90 -4.99 -7.69
N ILE A 226 -3.77 -4.30 -7.86
CA ILE A 226 -3.61 -2.99 -8.52
C ILE A 226 -2.69 -3.19 -9.72
N ASN A 227 -2.76 -2.34 -10.74
CA ASN A 227 -1.83 -2.35 -11.87
C ASN A 227 -1.78 -3.67 -12.67
N TYR A 228 -2.90 -4.39 -12.74
CA TYR A 228 -3.00 -5.74 -13.33
C TYR A 228 -2.08 -6.74 -12.61
N ALA A 229 -1.90 -6.60 -11.29
CA ALA A 229 -1.03 -7.46 -10.51
C ALA A 229 -1.53 -8.90 -10.41
N ALA A 230 -2.85 -9.15 -10.40
CA ALA A 230 -3.40 -10.51 -10.41
C ALA A 230 -3.71 -11.00 -11.83
N ASP A 231 -4.88 -10.64 -12.37
CA ASP A 231 -5.32 -11.04 -13.72
C ASP A 231 -4.47 -10.35 -14.80
N GLY A 232 -3.84 -11.14 -15.67
CA GLY A 232 -2.84 -10.66 -16.64
C GLY A 232 -1.45 -10.42 -16.04
N GLY A 233 -1.27 -10.73 -14.75
CA GLY A 233 -0.04 -10.57 -13.97
C GLY A 233 0.40 -11.86 -13.28
N LEU A 234 0.35 -11.88 -11.94
CA LEU A 234 0.81 -12.99 -11.12
C LEU A 234 -0.02 -14.26 -11.33
N TYR A 235 -1.31 -14.14 -11.64
CA TYR A 235 -2.15 -15.27 -12.00
C TYR A 235 -1.88 -15.71 -13.44
N ALA A 236 -1.66 -17.01 -13.66
CA ALA A 236 -1.09 -17.51 -14.92
C ALA A 236 -2.12 -17.70 -16.08
N GLU A 237 -3.39 -17.32 -15.89
CA GLU A 237 -4.39 -17.38 -16.97
C GLU A 237 -3.97 -16.46 -18.13
N LEU A 238 -4.02 -16.99 -19.35
CA LEU A 238 -3.63 -16.25 -20.55
C LEU A 238 -4.83 -15.71 -21.33
N VAL A 239 -6.05 -16.22 -21.08
CA VAL A 239 -7.29 -15.75 -21.72
C VAL A 239 -7.91 -14.62 -20.90
N GLN A 240 -8.07 -13.45 -21.52
CA GLN A 240 -8.77 -12.32 -20.92
C GLN A 240 -10.27 -12.46 -21.15
N ASN A 241 -11.09 -12.10 -20.15
CA ASN A 241 -12.55 -12.24 -20.21
C ASN A 241 -12.99 -13.68 -20.55
N ARG A 242 -12.39 -14.66 -19.85
CA ARG A 242 -12.53 -16.10 -20.15
C ARG A 242 -13.93 -16.68 -19.98
N ASP A 243 -14.77 -15.99 -19.23
CA ASP A 243 -16.12 -16.37 -18.80
C ASP A 243 -17.18 -15.36 -19.27
N PHE A 244 -16.80 -14.38 -20.09
CA PHE A 244 -17.72 -13.40 -20.68
C PHE A 244 -18.46 -12.51 -19.65
N GLU A 245 -17.94 -12.39 -18.43
CA GLU A 245 -18.55 -11.64 -17.33
C GLU A 245 -18.12 -10.17 -17.28
N TYR A 246 -17.26 -9.72 -18.20
CA TYR A 246 -16.88 -8.32 -18.28
C TYR A 246 -18.12 -7.45 -18.49
N SER A 247 -18.18 -6.33 -17.78
CA SER A 247 -19.30 -5.40 -17.83
C SER A 247 -18.83 -3.96 -17.86
N SER A 248 -19.70 -3.08 -18.34
CA SER A 248 -19.44 -1.63 -18.35
C SER A 248 -19.34 -1.02 -16.95
N LYS A 249 -19.64 -1.79 -15.90
CA LYS A 249 -19.52 -1.40 -14.50
C LYS A 249 -18.14 -1.74 -13.90
N ASP A 250 -17.32 -2.54 -14.59
CA ASP A 250 -16.08 -3.05 -14.02
C ASP A 250 -14.92 -2.05 -14.07
N GLY A 251 -14.98 -1.01 -14.89
CA GLY A 251 -13.82 -0.15 -15.03
C GLY A 251 -14.00 1.12 -15.85
N SER A 252 -12.88 1.84 -15.97
CA SER A 252 -12.79 3.12 -16.69
C SER A 252 -12.61 2.96 -18.20
N HIS A 253 -12.38 1.73 -18.68
CA HIS A 253 -12.20 1.44 -20.10
C HIS A 253 -13.55 1.47 -20.83
N GLN A 254 -13.61 2.23 -21.92
CA GLN A 254 -14.79 2.23 -22.80
C GLN A 254 -14.90 0.89 -23.54
N GLY A 255 -16.12 0.37 -23.69
CA GLY A 255 -16.38 -0.85 -24.45
C GLY A 255 -16.11 -2.15 -23.69
N TRP A 256 -15.98 -2.09 -22.36
CA TRP A 256 -15.99 -3.28 -21.53
C TRP A 256 -17.39 -3.87 -21.46
N ASP A 257 -17.53 -5.05 -22.05
CA ASP A 257 -18.72 -5.89 -22.02
C ASP A 257 -18.31 -7.36 -22.21
N GLY A 258 -19.28 -8.26 -22.21
CA GLY A 258 -19.03 -9.69 -22.34
C GLY A 258 -18.30 -10.10 -23.64
N THR A 259 -18.18 -9.22 -24.64
CA THR A 259 -17.43 -9.48 -25.88
C THR A 259 -15.99 -8.98 -25.83
N TYR A 260 -15.59 -8.24 -24.81
CA TYR A 260 -14.26 -7.65 -24.70
C TYR A 260 -13.16 -8.71 -24.82
N ALA A 261 -12.08 -8.38 -25.53
CA ALA A 261 -10.97 -9.26 -25.91
C ALA A 261 -11.33 -10.44 -26.83
N TRP A 262 -12.59 -10.57 -27.27
CA TRP A 262 -13.03 -11.63 -28.19
C TRP A 262 -13.52 -11.10 -29.54
N ALA A 263 -13.27 -11.87 -30.60
CA ALA A 263 -13.81 -11.60 -31.93
C ALA A 263 -14.18 -12.88 -32.68
N VAL A 264 -15.28 -12.83 -33.43
CA VAL A 264 -15.60 -13.85 -34.45
C VAL A 264 -14.97 -13.41 -35.77
N LYS A 265 -14.18 -14.28 -36.41
CA LYS A 265 -13.55 -14.00 -37.72
C LYS A 265 -13.97 -15.01 -38.77
N GLU A 266 -14.21 -14.53 -39.99
CA GLU A 266 -14.44 -15.32 -41.20
C GLU A 266 -13.70 -14.66 -42.38
N GLY A 267 -12.56 -15.23 -42.79
CA GLY A 267 -11.61 -14.52 -43.66
C GLY A 267 -11.06 -13.25 -42.97
N ASP A 268 -11.07 -12.13 -43.69
CA ASP A 268 -10.65 -10.82 -43.16
C ASP A 268 -11.77 -10.07 -42.42
N ALA A 269 -13.00 -10.60 -42.44
CA ALA A 269 -14.13 -10.00 -41.74
C ALA A 269 -14.12 -10.36 -40.26
N ALA A 270 -14.34 -9.37 -39.40
CA ALA A 270 -14.50 -9.53 -37.96
C ALA A 270 -15.89 -9.06 -37.50
N ALA A 271 -16.48 -9.78 -36.57
CA ALA A 271 -17.75 -9.46 -35.92
C ALA A 271 -17.65 -9.66 -34.41
N ALA A 272 -18.52 -8.98 -33.66
CA ALA A 272 -18.66 -9.18 -32.22
C ALA A 272 -19.19 -10.58 -31.90
N VAL A 273 -18.84 -11.08 -30.71
CA VAL A 273 -19.37 -12.35 -30.19
C VAL A 273 -20.80 -12.14 -29.70
N THR A 274 -21.68 -13.10 -29.94
CA THR A 274 -23.02 -13.09 -29.33
C THR A 274 -22.94 -13.69 -27.93
N ILE A 275 -23.43 -12.98 -26.92
CA ILE A 275 -23.47 -13.45 -25.53
C ILE A 275 -24.90 -13.80 -25.12
N ALA A 276 -25.08 -14.92 -24.43
CA ALA A 276 -26.35 -15.34 -23.85
C ALA A 276 -26.18 -15.69 -22.36
N ALA A 277 -27.29 -15.73 -21.62
CA ALA A 277 -27.28 -15.95 -20.17
C ALA A 277 -28.27 -17.04 -19.68
N ALA A 278 -28.95 -17.72 -20.61
CA ALA A 278 -29.98 -18.70 -20.28
C ALA A 278 -29.39 -20.10 -20.02
N ASP A 279 -29.82 -20.75 -18.93
CA ASP A 279 -29.32 -22.07 -18.50
C ASP A 279 -27.78 -22.14 -18.44
N PRO A 280 -27.13 -21.29 -17.61
CA PRO A 280 -25.68 -21.22 -17.53
C PRO A 280 -25.06 -22.45 -16.87
N ILE A 281 -23.73 -22.55 -16.93
CA ILE A 281 -22.99 -23.57 -16.17
C ILE A 281 -23.20 -23.37 -14.68
N HIS A 282 -23.18 -22.12 -14.25
CA HIS A 282 -23.38 -21.73 -12.86
C HIS A 282 -24.06 -20.35 -12.79
N PRO A 283 -24.98 -20.10 -11.86
CA PRO A 283 -25.69 -18.82 -11.77
C PRO A 283 -24.80 -17.62 -11.40
N ASN A 284 -23.61 -17.85 -10.81
CA ASN A 284 -22.67 -16.77 -10.47
C ASN A 284 -21.95 -16.19 -11.70
N ASN A 285 -21.81 -16.98 -12.77
CA ASN A 285 -21.23 -16.60 -14.05
C ASN A 285 -22.22 -16.99 -15.15
N PRO A 286 -23.31 -16.21 -15.30
CA PRO A 286 -24.39 -16.60 -16.17
C PRO A 286 -24.06 -16.48 -17.67
N HIS A 287 -23.05 -15.72 -18.07
CA HIS A 287 -22.80 -15.37 -19.47
C HIS A 287 -21.97 -16.41 -20.19
N TYR A 288 -22.29 -16.63 -21.47
CA TYR A 288 -21.52 -17.53 -22.34
C TYR A 288 -21.62 -17.08 -23.80
N ALA A 289 -20.60 -17.44 -24.60
CA ALA A 289 -20.59 -17.17 -26.02
C ALA A 289 -21.48 -18.14 -26.82
N VAL A 290 -22.26 -17.60 -27.74
CA VAL A 290 -23.04 -18.33 -28.75
C VAL A 290 -22.32 -18.20 -30.09
N LEU A 291 -21.80 -19.31 -30.59
CA LEU A 291 -21.06 -19.38 -31.84
C LEU A 291 -21.84 -20.13 -32.92
N GLU A 292 -22.19 -19.44 -34.00
CA GLU A 292 -22.66 -20.03 -35.25
C GLU A 292 -21.50 -20.74 -35.98
N ALA A 293 -21.23 -21.95 -35.52
CA ALA A 293 -20.13 -22.79 -35.94
C ALA A 293 -20.30 -23.29 -37.38
N ARG A 294 -19.26 -23.09 -38.19
CA ARG A 294 -19.08 -23.68 -39.52
C ARG A 294 -17.59 -23.65 -39.89
N PRO A 295 -17.12 -24.53 -40.79
CA PRO A 295 -15.76 -24.43 -41.31
C PRO A 295 -15.47 -23.03 -41.88
N GLY A 296 -14.34 -22.43 -41.51
CA GLY A 296 -13.93 -21.08 -41.93
C GLY A 296 -14.24 -19.97 -40.93
N VAL A 297 -15.16 -20.19 -39.98
CA VAL A 297 -15.40 -19.29 -38.85
C VAL A 297 -14.45 -19.63 -37.70
N THR A 298 -13.94 -18.60 -37.03
CA THR A 298 -13.14 -18.75 -35.81
C THR A 298 -13.63 -17.83 -34.70
N LEU A 299 -13.55 -18.28 -33.45
CA LEU A 299 -13.65 -17.42 -32.27
C LEU A 299 -12.23 -17.20 -31.75
N GLN A 300 -11.80 -15.94 -31.62
CA GLN A 300 -10.44 -15.60 -31.22
C GLN A 300 -10.40 -14.75 -29.96
N ASN A 301 -9.39 -14.97 -29.11
CA ASN A 301 -9.09 -14.15 -27.94
C ASN A 301 -7.65 -13.63 -28.01
N ASP A 302 -7.49 -12.34 -27.73
CA ASP A 302 -6.19 -11.67 -27.81
C ASP A 302 -5.34 -11.85 -26.53
N GLY A 303 -5.94 -12.34 -25.44
CA GLY A 303 -5.30 -12.39 -24.12
C GLY A 303 -5.01 -11.00 -23.55
N PHE A 304 -4.22 -10.94 -22.49
CA PHE A 304 -3.82 -9.68 -21.85
C PHE A 304 -2.68 -9.01 -22.62
N ASP A 305 -3.01 -8.20 -23.63
CA ASP A 305 -2.06 -7.57 -24.59
C ASP A 305 -1.28 -8.57 -25.46
N GLY A 306 -1.88 -9.73 -25.76
CA GLY A 306 -1.24 -10.82 -26.49
C GLY A 306 -0.82 -11.98 -25.60
N ILE A 307 -0.84 -13.19 -26.16
CA ILE A 307 -0.42 -14.42 -25.46
C ILE A 307 1.07 -14.69 -25.76
N SER A 308 1.93 -14.61 -24.75
CA SER A 308 3.33 -14.98 -24.90
C SER A 308 3.53 -16.49 -24.86
N LEU A 309 4.26 -17.02 -25.85
CA LEU A 309 4.56 -18.43 -26.03
C LEU A 309 6.06 -18.66 -26.09
N LYS A 310 6.51 -19.77 -25.49
CA LYS A 310 7.90 -20.25 -25.59
C LYS A 310 7.94 -21.57 -26.33
N LYS A 311 8.88 -21.70 -27.25
CA LYS A 311 9.08 -22.91 -28.05
C LYS A 311 9.30 -24.12 -27.15
N GLY A 312 8.53 -25.18 -27.40
CA GLY A 312 8.59 -26.45 -26.67
C GLY A 312 7.78 -26.46 -25.37
N GLU A 313 7.33 -25.31 -24.86
CA GLU A 313 6.43 -25.28 -23.71
C GLU A 313 5.03 -25.77 -24.08
N LYS A 314 4.35 -26.29 -23.06
CA LYS A 314 3.01 -26.87 -23.16
C LYS A 314 2.00 -25.99 -22.44
N TYR A 315 0.82 -25.92 -23.02
CA TYR A 315 -0.29 -25.11 -22.53
C TYR A 315 -1.53 -25.98 -22.43
N ASP A 316 -2.12 -26.01 -21.24
CA ASP A 316 -3.38 -26.70 -20.96
C ASP A 316 -4.52 -25.81 -21.41
N PHE A 317 -5.21 -26.23 -22.47
CA PHE A 317 -6.43 -25.60 -22.91
C PHE A 317 -7.64 -26.32 -22.33
N SER A 318 -8.61 -25.55 -21.85
CA SER A 318 -9.93 -26.09 -21.52
C SER A 318 -11.04 -25.12 -21.86
N LEU A 319 -12.24 -25.66 -22.03
CA LEU A 319 -13.48 -24.90 -22.08
C LEU A 319 -14.60 -25.76 -21.53
N PHE A 320 -15.70 -25.13 -21.14
CA PHE A 320 -16.99 -25.79 -21.08
C PHE A 320 -17.77 -25.50 -22.35
N ALA A 321 -18.39 -26.53 -22.92
CA ALA A 321 -19.20 -26.36 -24.10
C ALA A 321 -20.39 -27.32 -24.14
N ARG A 322 -21.46 -26.84 -24.80
CA ARG A 322 -22.62 -27.64 -25.21
C ARG A 322 -23.08 -27.25 -26.61
N VAL A 323 -23.84 -28.13 -27.24
CA VAL A 323 -24.49 -27.89 -28.54
C VAL A 323 -25.89 -27.36 -28.30
N ALA A 324 -26.26 -26.27 -28.96
CA ALA A 324 -27.60 -25.71 -28.84
C ALA A 324 -28.71 -26.73 -29.20
N PRO A 325 -29.93 -26.58 -28.65
CA PRO A 325 -31.08 -27.38 -29.07
C PRO A 325 -31.27 -27.35 -30.60
N GLY A 326 -31.57 -28.50 -31.21
CA GLY A 326 -31.73 -28.62 -32.68
C GLY A 326 -30.44 -28.57 -33.51
N SER A 327 -29.31 -28.14 -32.93
CA SER A 327 -28.02 -28.03 -33.64
C SER A 327 -27.18 -29.31 -33.60
N LYS A 328 -26.19 -29.41 -34.49
CA LYS A 328 -25.15 -30.45 -34.46
C LYS A 328 -23.85 -29.90 -33.87
N GLY A 329 -23.09 -30.78 -33.23
CA GLY A 329 -21.76 -30.48 -32.73
C GLY A 329 -20.72 -31.39 -33.40
N GLY A 330 -19.44 -31.10 -33.18
CA GLY A 330 -18.35 -31.86 -33.75
C GLY A 330 -16.99 -31.39 -33.27
N LYS A 331 -15.98 -31.65 -34.10
CA LYS A 331 -14.60 -31.27 -33.82
C LYS A 331 -14.44 -29.75 -33.82
N VAL A 332 -13.78 -29.23 -32.80
CA VAL A 332 -13.29 -27.85 -32.74
C VAL A 332 -11.76 -27.92 -32.69
N VAL A 333 -11.11 -27.38 -33.71
CA VAL A 333 -9.66 -27.24 -33.71
C VAL A 333 -9.29 -26.06 -32.83
N VAL A 334 -8.28 -26.22 -32.00
CA VAL A 334 -7.76 -25.18 -31.11
C VAL A 334 -6.37 -24.85 -31.61
N CYS A 335 -6.13 -23.59 -31.96
CA CYS A 335 -4.84 -23.11 -32.43
C CYS A 335 -4.36 -21.92 -31.62
N LEU A 336 -3.04 -21.78 -31.54
CA LEU A 336 -2.38 -20.53 -31.17
C LEU A 336 -1.74 -19.97 -32.43
N LEU A 337 -2.08 -18.73 -32.78
CA LEU A 337 -1.64 -18.08 -34.01
C LEU A 337 -0.76 -16.89 -33.66
N ASP A 338 0.31 -16.65 -34.42
CA ASP A 338 1.05 -15.39 -34.31
C ASP A 338 0.30 -14.24 -35.00
N GLN A 339 0.90 -13.04 -34.95
CA GLN A 339 0.31 -11.82 -35.52
C GLN A 339 0.14 -11.86 -37.05
N THR A 340 0.78 -12.80 -37.75
CA THR A 340 0.62 -13.02 -39.20
C THR A 340 -0.45 -14.06 -39.53
N GLY A 341 -1.09 -14.63 -38.51
CA GLY A 341 -2.03 -15.74 -38.64
C GLY A 341 -1.35 -17.11 -38.80
N ARG A 342 -0.02 -17.18 -38.66
CA ARG A 342 0.70 -18.46 -38.74
C ARG A 342 0.46 -19.28 -37.47
N GLU A 343 0.25 -20.57 -37.66
CA GLU A 343 0.04 -21.52 -36.59
C GLU A 343 1.33 -21.85 -35.81
N ILE A 344 1.25 -21.71 -34.49
CA ILE A 344 2.34 -21.94 -33.54
C ILE A 344 2.09 -23.21 -32.72
N ALA A 345 0.83 -23.47 -32.41
CA ALA A 345 0.40 -24.72 -31.79
C ALA A 345 -0.99 -25.09 -32.31
N ARG A 346 -1.28 -26.40 -32.37
CA ARG A 346 -2.57 -26.94 -32.77
C ARG A 346 -2.91 -28.17 -31.96
N SER A 347 -4.18 -28.27 -31.58
CA SER A 347 -4.81 -29.49 -31.12
C SER A 347 -6.31 -29.45 -31.46
N SER A 348 -7.12 -30.30 -30.83
CA SER A 348 -8.56 -30.25 -30.99
C SER A 348 -9.30 -30.86 -29.81
N VAL A 349 -10.55 -30.42 -29.64
CA VAL A 349 -11.54 -31.00 -28.75
C VAL A 349 -12.78 -31.41 -29.56
N ASN A 350 -13.65 -32.22 -28.98
CA ASN A 350 -14.92 -32.61 -29.59
C ASN A 350 -16.10 -32.11 -28.74
N VAL A 351 -16.95 -31.27 -29.32
CA VAL A 351 -18.13 -30.70 -28.67
C VAL A 351 -19.37 -31.33 -29.27
N SER A 352 -19.97 -32.30 -28.59
CA SER A 352 -21.16 -33.02 -29.07
C SER A 352 -22.27 -33.16 -28.03
N SER A 353 -22.01 -32.75 -26.78
CA SER A 353 -22.95 -32.87 -25.66
C SER A 353 -24.06 -31.82 -25.76
N LYS A 354 -25.28 -32.17 -25.33
CA LYS A 354 -26.38 -31.20 -25.13
C LYS A 354 -26.32 -30.53 -23.76
N GLU A 355 -25.71 -31.22 -22.79
CA GLU A 355 -25.37 -30.66 -21.48
C GLU A 355 -24.01 -29.99 -21.50
N TRP A 356 -23.81 -28.99 -20.63
CA TRP A 356 -22.50 -28.40 -20.37
C TRP A 356 -21.50 -29.46 -19.96
N LYS A 357 -20.40 -29.58 -20.70
CA LYS A 357 -19.29 -30.47 -20.36
C LYS A 357 -17.97 -29.75 -20.56
N LYS A 358 -17.02 -30.01 -19.65
CA LYS A 358 -15.65 -29.57 -19.81
C LYS A 358 -14.93 -30.42 -20.86
N GLN A 359 -14.30 -29.79 -21.84
CA GLN A 359 -13.36 -30.42 -22.76
C GLN A 359 -11.97 -29.81 -22.57
N GLN A 360 -10.94 -30.63 -22.77
CA GLN A 360 -9.56 -30.23 -22.53
C GLN A 360 -8.63 -30.84 -23.56
N THR A 361 -7.55 -30.14 -23.86
CA THR A 361 -6.44 -30.65 -24.67
C THR A 361 -5.15 -29.90 -24.33
N VAL A 362 -4.01 -30.40 -24.80
CA VAL A 362 -2.71 -29.76 -24.60
C VAL A 362 -2.19 -29.24 -25.94
N LEU A 363 -1.73 -28.00 -25.94
CA LEU A 363 -1.03 -27.35 -27.05
C LEU A 363 0.47 -27.35 -26.75
N THR A 364 1.31 -27.62 -27.75
CA THR A 364 2.77 -27.46 -27.63
C THR A 364 3.22 -26.41 -28.62
N ALA A 365 3.83 -25.32 -28.15
CA ALA A 365 4.28 -24.24 -29.02
C ALA A 365 5.52 -24.67 -29.82
N ASN A 366 5.53 -24.42 -31.12
CA ASN A 366 6.66 -24.76 -32.00
C ASN A 366 7.67 -23.62 -32.21
N ALA A 367 7.37 -22.42 -31.70
CA ALA A 367 8.18 -21.22 -31.81
C ALA A 367 7.93 -20.27 -30.62
N ASP A 368 8.88 -19.37 -30.38
CA ASP A 368 8.70 -18.25 -29.44
C ASP A 368 7.85 -17.17 -30.10
N VAL A 369 6.81 -16.70 -29.41
CA VAL A 369 5.92 -15.64 -29.89
C VAL A 369 5.59 -14.70 -28.74
N ARG A 370 5.65 -13.39 -28.98
CA ARG A 370 5.40 -12.39 -27.92
C ARG A 370 3.91 -12.11 -27.70
N ALA A 371 3.13 -12.14 -28.78
CA ALA A 371 1.71 -11.79 -28.77
C ALA A 371 0.96 -12.69 -29.77
N ALA A 372 0.71 -13.94 -29.36
CA ALA A 372 -0.16 -14.86 -30.06
C ALA A 372 -1.63 -14.58 -29.72
N VAL A 373 -2.53 -15.14 -30.53
CA VAL A 373 -3.97 -15.18 -30.27
C VAL A 373 -4.44 -16.63 -30.14
N LEU A 374 -5.38 -16.87 -29.23
CA LEU A 374 -6.09 -18.15 -29.14
C LEU A 374 -7.17 -18.18 -30.22
N SER A 375 -7.30 -19.29 -30.96
CA SER A 375 -8.28 -19.45 -32.04
C SER A 375 -9.01 -20.78 -31.94
N LEU A 376 -10.34 -20.73 -31.82
CA LEU A 376 -11.24 -21.89 -31.86
C LEU A 376 -11.90 -21.99 -33.22
N GLN A 377 -11.68 -23.10 -33.93
CA GLN A 377 -12.07 -23.29 -35.33
C GLN A 377 -13.01 -24.50 -35.47
N PRO A 378 -14.33 -24.32 -35.37
CA PRO A 378 -15.30 -25.39 -35.58
C PRO A 378 -15.19 -26.02 -36.98
N GLN A 379 -15.35 -27.35 -37.05
CA GLN A 379 -15.28 -28.14 -38.29
C GLN A 379 -16.64 -28.68 -38.73
N THR A 380 -17.71 -28.28 -38.06
CA THR A 380 -19.07 -28.79 -38.31
C THR A 380 -20.06 -27.64 -38.22
N VAL A 381 -21.05 -27.64 -39.12
CA VAL A 381 -22.11 -26.65 -39.13
C VAL A 381 -23.08 -26.89 -37.97
N GLY A 382 -23.35 -25.86 -37.18
CA GLY A 382 -24.29 -25.86 -36.05
C GLY A 382 -24.09 -24.65 -35.15
N THR A 383 -24.74 -24.66 -33.99
CA THR A 383 -24.59 -23.61 -32.97
C THR A 383 -24.00 -24.20 -31.70
N LEU A 384 -22.91 -23.61 -31.20
CA LEU A 384 -22.21 -24.02 -29.99
C LEU A 384 -22.36 -22.95 -28.92
N HIS A 385 -22.55 -23.38 -27.67
CA HIS A 385 -22.43 -22.52 -26.49
C HIS A 385 -21.09 -22.81 -25.82
N LEU A 386 -20.27 -21.79 -25.58
CA LEU A 386 -18.89 -21.89 -25.10
C LEU A 386 -18.71 -20.96 -23.90
N ASP A 387 -18.07 -21.46 -22.85
CA ASP A 387 -17.90 -20.73 -21.59
C ASP A 387 -16.63 -21.23 -20.85
N MET A 388 -16.13 -20.47 -19.89
CA MET A 388 -14.96 -20.78 -19.07
C MET A 388 -13.76 -21.26 -19.92
N ILE A 389 -13.46 -20.52 -20.97
CA ILE A 389 -12.40 -20.83 -21.93
C ILE A 389 -11.06 -20.40 -21.34
N SER A 390 -10.19 -21.35 -21.05
CA SER A 390 -8.95 -21.11 -20.32
C SER A 390 -7.75 -21.68 -21.07
N LEU A 391 -6.63 -20.95 -20.99
CA LEU A 391 -5.34 -21.39 -21.49
C LEU A 391 -4.28 -21.11 -20.42
N PHE A 392 -3.77 -22.19 -19.80
CA PHE A 392 -2.74 -22.08 -18.76
C PHE A 392 -1.42 -22.66 -19.26
N PRO A 393 -0.26 -22.02 -18.96
CA PRO A 393 1.02 -22.69 -19.12
C PRO A 393 1.11 -23.89 -18.15
N GLN A 394 1.71 -25.00 -18.58
CA GLN A 394 2.04 -26.10 -17.64
C GLN A 394 3.21 -25.72 -16.71
N ASN A 395 4.03 -24.75 -17.11
CA ASN A 395 5.14 -24.21 -16.33
C ASN A 395 4.67 -23.09 -15.40
N THR A 396 3.86 -23.44 -14.40
CA THR A 396 3.47 -22.55 -13.30
C THR A 396 4.45 -22.67 -12.13
N PHE A 397 4.46 -21.67 -11.24
CA PHE A 397 5.24 -21.72 -10.02
C PHE A 397 4.90 -22.98 -9.21
N LYS A 398 5.93 -23.77 -8.89
CA LYS A 398 5.82 -25.10 -8.24
C LYS A 398 4.92 -26.12 -8.97
N GLY A 399 4.53 -25.87 -10.22
CA GLY A 399 3.70 -26.77 -11.02
C GLY A 399 2.24 -26.86 -10.58
N HIS A 400 1.72 -25.88 -9.84
CA HIS A 400 0.32 -25.88 -9.42
C HIS A 400 -0.64 -25.63 -10.59
N LYS A 401 -1.71 -26.41 -10.66
CA LYS A 401 -2.84 -26.10 -11.54
C LYS A 401 -3.55 -24.86 -11.01
N ASN A 402 -4.11 -24.03 -11.91
CA ASN A 402 -4.67 -22.73 -11.54
C ASN A 402 -3.64 -21.84 -10.80
N GLY A 403 -2.35 -22.07 -11.07
CA GLY A 403 -1.25 -21.52 -10.29
C GLY A 403 -0.77 -20.16 -10.76
N LEU A 404 0.38 -19.77 -10.23
CA LEU A 404 0.97 -18.47 -10.48
C LEU A 404 1.98 -18.50 -11.63
N ARG A 405 2.14 -17.35 -12.28
CA ARG A 405 3.13 -17.12 -13.33
C ARG A 405 4.54 -17.30 -12.73
N ALA A 406 5.31 -18.24 -13.27
CA ALA A 406 6.49 -18.78 -12.62
C ALA A 406 7.61 -17.76 -12.37
N ASP A 407 7.89 -16.87 -13.33
CA ASP A 407 8.94 -15.85 -13.24
C ASP A 407 8.61 -14.76 -12.21
N LEU A 408 7.36 -14.26 -12.20
CA LEU A 408 6.89 -13.30 -11.19
C LEU A 408 6.90 -13.91 -9.79
N ALA A 409 6.30 -15.08 -9.61
CA ALA A 409 6.23 -15.74 -8.31
C ALA A 409 7.64 -16.09 -7.77
N GLN A 410 8.58 -16.50 -8.65
CA GLN A 410 9.96 -16.72 -8.25
C GLN A 410 10.64 -15.41 -7.84
N THR A 411 10.43 -14.31 -8.59
CA THR A 411 10.98 -12.99 -8.24
C THR A 411 10.48 -12.53 -6.85
N LEU A 412 9.22 -12.82 -6.50
CA LEU A 412 8.69 -12.57 -5.17
C LEU A 412 9.30 -13.50 -4.11
N ALA A 413 9.45 -14.79 -4.42
CA ALA A 413 10.08 -15.76 -3.52
C ALA A 413 11.54 -15.38 -3.20
N ASP A 414 12.26 -14.83 -4.17
CA ASP A 414 13.66 -14.42 -4.03
C ASP A 414 13.86 -13.22 -3.07
N LEU A 415 12.79 -12.53 -2.68
CA LEU A 415 12.83 -11.55 -1.57
C LEU A 415 12.98 -12.24 -0.21
N HIS A 416 12.68 -13.54 -0.11
CA HIS A 416 12.51 -14.30 1.14
C HIS A 416 11.52 -13.63 2.13
N PRO A 417 10.29 -13.28 1.69
CA PRO A 417 9.33 -12.64 2.56
C PRO A 417 8.93 -13.57 3.71
N ARG A 418 8.75 -13.02 4.90
CA ARG A 418 8.33 -13.75 6.10
C ARG A 418 6.82 -13.86 6.23
N PHE A 419 6.09 -12.97 5.56
CA PHE A 419 4.64 -12.99 5.48
C PHE A 419 4.16 -12.38 4.16
N VAL A 420 2.91 -12.65 3.80
CA VAL A 420 2.23 -12.06 2.63
C VAL A 420 0.90 -11.46 3.06
N ARG A 421 0.73 -10.15 2.92
CA ARG A 421 -0.56 -9.45 3.10
C ARG A 421 -1.40 -9.57 1.82
N PHE A 422 -2.67 -9.97 1.94
CA PHE A 422 -3.63 -10.18 0.84
C PHE A 422 -5.08 -10.04 1.33
N PRO A 423 -6.09 -9.66 0.53
CA PRO A 423 -6.02 -9.15 -0.83
C PRO A 423 -5.60 -7.68 -0.89
N GLY A 424 -5.23 -7.09 0.26
CA GLY A 424 -4.49 -5.85 0.36
C GLY A 424 -5.24 -4.59 -0.09
N GLY A 425 -4.89 -3.50 0.58
CA GLY A 425 -5.23 -2.13 0.26
C GLY A 425 -6.73 -1.88 0.15
N CYS A 426 -7.05 -0.91 -0.70
CA CYS A 426 -8.42 -0.50 -0.98
C CYS A 426 -9.28 -1.64 -1.55
N VAL A 427 -8.70 -2.65 -2.21
CA VAL A 427 -9.43 -3.80 -2.78
C VAL A 427 -10.14 -4.61 -1.69
N ALA A 428 -9.55 -4.78 -0.50
CA ALA A 428 -10.19 -5.49 0.61
C ALA A 428 -11.50 -4.81 1.07
N HIS A 429 -11.51 -3.48 1.05
CA HIS A 429 -12.65 -2.64 1.46
C HIS A 429 -13.70 -2.47 0.38
N GLY A 430 -13.32 -2.61 -0.89
CA GLY A 430 -14.20 -2.40 -2.02
C GLY A 430 -14.57 -0.95 -2.27
N ASP A 431 -15.12 -0.69 -3.45
CA ASP A 431 -15.74 0.58 -3.80
C ASP A 431 -17.21 0.58 -3.35
N GLY A 432 -17.44 0.92 -2.09
CA GLY A 432 -18.73 0.77 -1.40
C GLY A 432 -18.94 -0.62 -0.77
N ILE A 433 -19.89 -0.72 0.16
CA ILE A 433 -20.12 -1.93 0.97
C ILE A 433 -20.39 -3.19 0.11
N ASP A 434 -21.14 -3.02 -0.98
CA ASP A 434 -21.55 -4.13 -1.86
C ASP A 434 -20.38 -4.73 -2.65
N ASN A 435 -19.24 -4.05 -2.64
CA ASN A 435 -18.03 -4.44 -3.33
C ASN A 435 -16.90 -4.80 -2.36
N ILE A 436 -17.15 -4.89 -1.05
CA ILE A 436 -16.21 -5.48 -0.09
C ILE A 436 -15.76 -6.86 -0.60
N TYR A 437 -14.48 -7.16 -0.45
CA TYR A 437 -13.91 -8.40 -0.98
C TYR A 437 -14.47 -9.65 -0.25
N ASP A 438 -15.41 -10.34 -0.89
CA ASP A 438 -16.06 -11.54 -0.36
C ASP A 438 -15.18 -12.79 -0.53
N TRP A 439 -14.30 -13.11 0.42
CA TRP A 439 -13.35 -14.23 0.29
C TRP A 439 -14.00 -15.58 -0.12
N LYS A 440 -15.24 -15.87 0.29
CA LYS A 440 -15.94 -17.12 -0.02
C LYS A 440 -16.20 -17.25 -1.53
N GLY A 441 -16.52 -16.14 -2.19
CA GLY A 441 -16.68 -16.10 -3.64
C GLY A 441 -15.39 -16.31 -4.45
N SER A 442 -14.22 -16.40 -3.81
CA SER A 442 -12.92 -16.68 -4.47
C SER A 442 -12.45 -18.13 -4.37
N ILE A 443 -13.18 -19.02 -3.70
CA ILE A 443 -12.78 -20.42 -3.52
C ILE A 443 -13.75 -21.37 -4.24
N GLY A 444 -13.33 -22.63 -4.39
CA GLY A 444 -14.09 -23.63 -5.11
C GLY A 444 -13.83 -23.64 -6.62
N PRO A 445 -14.66 -24.38 -7.40
CA PRO A 445 -14.55 -24.47 -8.85
C PRO A 445 -14.63 -23.09 -9.49
N LEU A 446 -13.83 -22.84 -10.52
CA LEU A 446 -13.70 -21.53 -11.16
C LEU A 446 -15.04 -21.01 -11.68
N GLU A 447 -15.83 -21.88 -12.30
CA GLU A 447 -17.17 -21.56 -12.82
C GLU A 447 -18.15 -21.11 -11.72
N ALA A 448 -17.87 -21.40 -10.44
CA ALA A 448 -18.69 -20.99 -9.31
C ALA A 448 -18.18 -19.71 -8.62
N ARG A 449 -16.98 -19.23 -8.96
CA ARG A 449 -16.40 -18.01 -8.37
C ARG A 449 -17.10 -16.79 -8.94
N LYS A 450 -17.52 -15.85 -8.08
CA LYS A 450 -18.26 -14.66 -8.49
C LYS A 450 -17.28 -13.53 -8.80
N PRO A 451 -17.16 -13.04 -10.04
CA PRO A 451 -16.27 -11.94 -10.38
C PRO A 451 -16.67 -10.67 -9.64
N LEU A 452 -15.70 -9.78 -9.50
CA LEU A 452 -15.90 -8.49 -8.87
C LEU A 452 -15.24 -7.43 -9.74
N ARG A 453 -15.86 -6.24 -9.78
CA ARG A 453 -15.13 -5.07 -10.22
C ARG A 453 -14.02 -4.75 -9.21
N ASN A 454 -12.91 -4.27 -9.73
CA ASN A 454 -11.77 -3.79 -8.99
C ASN A 454 -11.93 -2.30 -8.70
N LEU A 455 -11.64 -1.86 -7.48
CA LEU A 455 -11.65 -0.44 -7.10
C LEU A 455 -10.69 0.39 -7.97
N TRP A 456 -9.64 -0.22 -8.53
CA TRP A 456 -8.69 0.40 -9.45
C TRP A 456 -9.17 0.49 -10.91
N GLY A 457 -10.46 0.23 -11.16
CA GLY A 457 -11.10 0.49 -12.44
C GLY A 457 -10.88 -0.60 -13.49
N TYR A 458 -10.81 -1.86 -13.06
CA TYR A 458 -10.75 -3.03 -13.95
C TYR A 458 -11.49 -4.27 -13.39
N HIS A 459 -11.56 -5.38 -14.14
CA HIS A 459 -12.34 -6.58 -13.78
C HIS A 459 -11.47 -7.58 -13.02
N GLN A 460 -12.05 -8.27 -12.03
CA GLN A 460 -11.38 -9.34 -11.28
C GLN A 460 -12.13 -10.65 -11.47
N THR A 461 -11.46 -11.62 -12.08
CA THR A 461 -12.00 -12.98 -12.28
C THR A 461 -12.05 -13.76 -10.97
N ARG A 462 -11.20 -13.37 -10.01
CA ARG A 462 -10.96 -14.10 -8.74
C ARG A 462 -10.44 -15.52 -8.95
N GLY A 463 -9.77 -15.75 -10.08
CA GLY A 463 -9.03 -16.97 -10.34
C GLY A 463 -7.81 -17.14 -9.42
N LEU A 464 -7.14 -16.04 -9.07
CA LEU A 464 -6.25 -15.94 -7.91
C LEU A 464 -7.08 -15.58 -6.68
N GLY A 465 -7.52 -16.60 -5.95
CA GLY A 465 -8.33 -16.47 -4.75
C GLY A 465 -7.57 -16.83 -3.47
N TYR A 466 -8.32 -16.97 -2.39
CA TYR A 466 -7.75 -17.29 -1.06
C TYR A 466 -7.04 -18.65 -1.03
N PHE A 467 -7.51 -19.66 -1.77
CA PHE A 467 -6.83 -20.96 -1.83
C PHE A 467 -5.45 -20.84 -2.49
N GLU A 468 -5.37 -20.18 -3.64
CA GLU A 468 -4.11 -19.95 -4.35
C GLU A 468 -3.15 -19.08 -3.53
N TYR A 469 -3.66 -18.07 -2.83
CA TYR A 469 -2.90 -17.23 -1.90
C TYR A 469 -2.29 -18.04 -0.73
N PHE A 470 -3.08 -18.84 -0.02
CA PHE A 470 -2.57 -19.66 1.08
C PHE A 470 -1.54 -20.68 0.58
N ARG A 471 -1.77 -21.25 -0.60
CA ARG A 471 -0.82 -22.18 -1.21
C ARG A 471 0.51 -21.51 -1.55
N PHE A 472 0.46 -20.30 -2.10
CA PHE A 472 1.66 -19.52 -2.39
C PHE A 472 2.46 -19.19 -1.13
N CYS A 473 1.79 -18.82 -0.03
CA CYS A 473 2.44 -18.61 1.27
C CYS A 473 3.21 -19.86 1.73
N GLU A 474 2.59 -21.04 1.64
CA GLU A 474 3.25 -22.30 1.97
C GLU A 474 4.47 -22.59 1.07
N ASP A 475 4.33 -22.36 -0.24
CA ASP A 475 5.38 -22.64 -1.24
C ASP A 475 6.65 -21.82 -1.04
N ILE A 476 6.53 -20.60 -0.50
CA ILE A 476 7.64 -19.68 -0.25
C ILE A 476 8.06 -19.64 1.23
N GLY A 477 7.36 -20.37 2.10
CA GLY A 477 7.65 -20.39 3.54
C GLY A 477 7.29 -19.09 4.27
N ALA A 478 6.26 -18.39 3.81
CA ALA A 478 5.75 -17.15 4.41
C ALA A 478 4.47 -17.40 5.22
N GLU A 479 4.27 -16.63 6.29
CA GLU A 479 3.02 -16.63 7.05
C GLU A 479 1.92 -15.87 6.26
N PRO A 480 0.70 -16.39 6.17
CA PRO A 480 -0.41 -15.63 5.60
C PRO A 480 -0.91 -14.55 6.58
N LEU A 481 -1.06 -13.31 6.08
CA LEU A 481 -1.79 -12.20 6.70
C LEU A 481 -2.99 -11.78 5.81
N PRO A 482 -4.12 -12.50 5.85
CA PRO A 482 -5.34 -12.10 5.17
C PRO A 482 -5.95 -10.85 5.82
N VAL A 483 -6.44 -9.91 5.01
CA VAL A 483 -7.06 -8.65 5.45
C VAL A 483 -8.53 -8.61 5.02
N LEU A 484 -9.41 -8.26 5.96
CA LEU A 484 -10.85 -8.10 5.72
C LEU A 484 -11.28 -6.71 6.16
N ALA A 485 -12.32 -6.18 5.53
CA ALA A 485 -12.88 -4.89 5.92
C ALA A 485 -13.37 -4.89 7.38
N ALA A 486 -13.28 -3.75 8.06
CA ALA A 486 -13.84 -3.58 9.39
C ALA A 486 -15.37 -3.36 9.37
N GLY A 487 -16.07 -3.89 8.36
CA GLY A 487 -17.49 -3.67 8.12
C GLY A 487 -17.85 -2.27 7.59
N VAL A 488 -16.86 -1.53 7.08
CA VAL A 488 -17.01 -0.20 6.46
C VAL A 488 -16.37 -0.20 5.06
N PRO A 489 -16.79 0.69 4.13
CA PRO A 489 -16.23 0.72 2.78
C PRO A 489 -14.94 1.55 2.74
N CYS A 490 -14.21 1.53 1.62
CA CYS A 490 -12.97 2.29 1.50
C CYS A 490 -13.19 3.81 1.67
N GLN A 491 -12.26 4.52 2.31
CA GLN A 491 -12.27 6.00 2.37
C GLN A 491 -12.26 6.69 1.00
N ASN A 492 -11.84 5.96 -0.04
CA ASN A 492 -11.84 6.41 -1.43
C ASN A 492 -13.04 5.89 -2.24
N SER A 493 -14.04 5.27 -1.61
CA SER A 493 -15.23 4.75 -2.30
C SER A 493 -16.03 5.87 -2.98
N GLY A 494 -16.38 5.68 -4.24
CA GLY A 494 -17.19 6.60 -5.06
C GLY A 494 -18.54 6.03 -5.49
N THR A 495 -18.78 4.74 -5.25
CA THR A 495 -20.01 4.08 -5.67
C THR A 495 -21.06 3.98 -4.57
N HIS A 496 -22.30 4.18 -5.02
CA HIS A 496 -23.51 4.02 -4.26
C HIS A 496 -23.73 2.58 -3.79
N SER A 497 -23.96 2.36 -2.50
CA SER A 497 -24.38 1.06 -1.97
C SER A 497 -25.88 0.82 -2.19
N HIS A 498 -26.31 -0.43 -2.32
CA HIS A 498 -27.75 -0.77 -2.41
C HIS A 498 -28.52 -0.35 -1.15
N TYR A 499 -27.85 -0.24 0.00
CA TYR A 499 -28.46 0.32 1.22
C TYR A 499 -28.80 1.80 1.09
N ALA A 500 -28.14 2.56 0.22
CA ALA A 500 -28.49 3.95 -0.03
C ALA A 500 -29.76 4.09 -0.90
N ASP A 501 -30.13 3.04 -1.65
CA ASP A 501 -31.41 2.98 -2.37
C ASP A 501 -32.59 2.59 -1.47
N ASN A 502 -32.36 1.69 -0.51
CA ASN A 502 -33.35 1.19 0.45
C ASN A 502 -33.22 1.81 1.85
N CYS A 503 -32.51 2.93 1.96
CA CYS A 503 -32.18 3.53 3.24
C CYS A 503 -33.47 3.90 4.01
N PRO A 504 -33.51 3.79 5.35
CA PRO A 504 -34.64 4.23 6.14
C PRO A 504 -35.08 5.64 5.71
N GLN A 505 -36.38 5.86 5.65
CA GLN A 505 -36.97 7.11 5.17
C GLN A 505 -36.34 8.31 5.91
N GLY A 506 -35.60 9.16 5.20
CA GLY A 506 -34.90 10.32 5.76
C GLY A 506 -33.37 10.23 5.81
N ALA A 507 -32.76 9.10 5.46
CA ALA A 507 -31.30 9.01 5.38
C ALA A 507 -30.71 9.74 4.16
N ASN A 508 -29.58 10.42 4.36
CA ASN A 508 -28.94 11.23 3.34
C ASN A 508 -28.14 10.35 2.36
N LYS A 509 -28.64 10.26 1.12
CA LYS A 509 -28.06 9.44 0.05
C LYS A 509 -26.67 9.90 -0.39
N GLU A 510 -26.34 11.19 -0.29
CA GLU A 510 -25.01 11.70 -0.66
C GLU A 510 -23.96 11.23 0.34
N LEU A 511 -24.29 11.20 1.64
CA LEU A 511 -23.40 10.66 2.66
C LEU A 511 -23.18 9.16 2.47
N MET A 512 -24.23 8.38 2.20
CA MET A 512 -24.12 6.93 2.00
C MET A 512 -23.44 6.50 0.69
N ARG A 513 -23.08 7.46 -0.18
CA ARG A 513 -22.51 7.22 -1.50
C ARG A 513 -20.99 7.39 -1.56
N TYR A 514 -20.42 8.27 -0.73
CA TYR A 514 -19.03 8.69 -0.88
C TYR A 514 -18.21 8.43 0.38
N GLY A 515 -17.02 7.88 0.16
CA GLY A 515 -16.00 7.62 1.17
C GLY A 515 -16.42 6.55 2.15
N GLN A 516 -15.77 6.55 3.31
CA GLN A 516 -16.00 5.58 4.38
C GLN A 516 -17.21 5.98 5.25
N GLN A 517 -18.31 6.31 4.59
CA GLN A 517 -19.55 6.67 5.26
C GLN A 517 -20.54 5.52 5.18
N GLY A 518 -21.24 5.29 6.29
CA GLY A 518 -22.04 4.09 6.46
C GLY A 518 -21.18 2.86 6.75
N GLY A 519 -21.84 1.72 6.89
CA GLY A 519 -21.22 0.45 7.19
C GLY A 519 -22.23 -0.66 6.95
N ILE A 520 -21.80 -1.92 7.03
CA ILE A 520 -22.69 -3.08 7.03
C ILE A 520 -23.77 -2.84 8.11
N PRO A 521 -25.08 -2.97 7.81
CA PRO A 521 -26.14 -2.74 8.80
C PRO A 521 -25.94 -3.58 10.06
N MET A 522 -26.34 -3.05 11.22
CA MET A 522 -26.09 -3.72 12.50
C MET A 522 -26.74 -5.10 12.60
N GLU A 523 -27.89 -5.27 11.95
CA GLU A 523 -28.60 -6.54 11.83
C GLU A 523 -27.87 -7.59 10.97
N GLU A 524 -26.98 -7.14 10.08
CA GLU A 524 -26.19 -8.00 9.19
C GLU A 524 -24.76 -8.26 9.71
N MET A 525 -24.28 -7.43 10.65
CA MET A 525 -22.98 -7.61 11.30
C MET A 525 -22.75 -9.02 11.87
N PRO A 526 -23.72 -9.72 12.49
CA PRO A 526 -23.51 -11.10 12.93
C PRO A 526 -23.14 -12.07 11.80
N ALA A 527 -23.73 -11.90 10.61
CA ALA A 527 -23.39 -12.73 9.46
C ALA A 527 -21.98 -12.42 8.94
N TYR A 528 -21.61 -11.13 8.87
CA TYR A 528 -20.26 -10.74 8.46
C TYR A 528 -19.18 -11.20 9.46
N ILE A 529 -19.45 -11.12 10.76
CA ILE A 529 -18.56 -11.66 11.79
C ILE A 529 -18.40 -13.17 11.61
N GLN A 530 -19.48 -13.90 11.30
CA GLN A 530 -19.39 -15.32 11.00
C GLN A 530 -18.53 -15.56 9.75
N ASP A 531 -18.61 -14.72 8.71
CA ASP A 531 -17.75 -14.82 7.53
C ASP A 531 -16.25 -14.66 7.86
N VAL A 532 -15.90 -13.79 8.82
CA VAL A 532 -14.52 -13.64 9.32
C VAL A 532 -14.07 -14.90 10.05
N LEU A 533 -14.91 -15.45 10.95
CA LEU A 533 -14.62 -16.69 11.68
C LEU A 533 -14.51 -17.89 10.74
N ASP A 534 -15.34 -17.93 9.70
CA ASP A 534 -15.35 -18.97 8.68
C ASP A 534 -14.04 -18.99 7.87
N LEU A 535 -13.40 -17.83 7.64
CA LEU A 535 -12.08 -17.78 7.00
C LEU A 535 -11.01 -18.43 7.90
N ILE A 536 -11.06 -18.15 9.20
CA ILE A 536 -10.15 -18.79 10.17
C ILE A 536 -10.41 -20.30 10.19
N GLU A 537 -11.66 -20.75 10.18
CA GLU A 537 -12.02 -22.16 10.09
C GLU A 537 -11.59 -22.79 8.75
N TYR A 538 -11.66 -22.05 7.63
CA TYR A 538 -11.15 -22.51 6.34
C TYR A 538 -9.65 -22.77 6.41
N ALA A 539 -8.89 -21.85 7.01
CA ALA A 539 -7.44 -21.97 7.11
C ALA A 539 -7.01 -23.06 8.11
N ASN A 540 -7.66 -23.13 9.28
CA ASN A 540 -7.17 -23.91 10.42
C ASN A 540 -8.06 -25.10 10.81
N GLY A 541 -9.31 -25.13 10.38
CA GLY A 541 -10.30 -26.11 10.80
C GLY A 541 -9.98 -27.54 10.39
N ASP A 542 -10.46 -28.49 11.18
CA ASP A 542 -10.31 -29.92 10.93
C ASP A 542 -11.12 -30.35 9.69
N ALA A 543 -10.43 -30.96 8.74
CA ALA A 543 -10.98 -31.37 7.44
C ALA A 543 -12.15 -32.36 7.51
N ARG A 544 -12.42 -33.00 8.65
CA ARG A 544 -13.52 -33.95 8.82
C ARG A 544 -14.63 -33.38 9.68
N ARG A 545 -14.28 -32.52 10.65
CA ARG A 545 -15.22 -32.05 11.67
C ARG A 545 -15.90 -30.73 11.29
N THR A 546 -15.19 -29.83 10.61
CA THR A 546 -15.71 -28.48 10.36
C THR A 546 -16.15 -28.27 8.92
N VAL A 547 -17.02 -27.28 8.69
CA VAL A 547 -17.58 -27.02 7.35
C VAL A 547 -16.50 -26.50 6.43
N TRP A 548 -15.75 -25.50 6.88
CA TRP A 548 -14.75 -24.85 6.05
C TRP A 548 -13.44 -25.65 5.97
N GLY A 549 -13.12 -26.44 6.99
CA GLY A 549 -12.05 -27.44 6.91
C GLY A 549 -12.34 -28.49 5.81
N ARG A 550 -13.59 -28.97 5.70
CA ARG A 550 -14.00 -29.85 4.60
C ARG A 550 -13.88 -29.16 3.24
N LYS A 551 -14.28 -27.89 3.13
CA LYS A 551 -14.12 -27.12 1.88
C LYS A 551 -12.67 -26.96 1.44
N ARG A 552 -11.75 -26.70 2.38
CA ARG A 552 -10.30 -26.69 2.11
C ARG A 552 -9.81 -28.06 1.61
N ALA A 553 -10.27 -29.14 2.25
CA ALA A 553 -9.93 -30.50 1.86
C ALA A 553 -10.48 -30.88 0.47
N GLU A 554 -11.72 -30.49 0.14
CA GLU A 554 -12.35 -30.66 -1.18
C GLU A 554 -11.57 -29.92 -2.27
N ALA A 555 -10.98 -28.76 -1.95
CA ALA A 555 -10.09 -28.03 -2.85
C ALA A 555 -8.71 -28.70 -3.04
N GLY A 556 -8.43 -29.79 -2.33
CA GLY A 556 -7.21 -30.58 -2.46
C GLY A 556 -6.18 -30.38 -1.35
N HIS A 557 -6.50 -29.63 -0.29
CA HIS A 557 -5.58 -29.37 0.83
C HIS A 557 -6.20 -29.73 2.19
N PRO A 558 -6.13 -31.00 2.62
CA PRO A 558 -6.76 -31.42 3.89
C PRO A 558 -6.02 -30.91 5.14
N LYS A 559 -4.74 -30.55 5.05
CA LYS A 559 -3.98 -30.07 6.21
C LYS A 559 -4.29 -28.60 6.49
N PRO A 560 -4.29 -28.15 7.75
CA PRO A 560 -4.37 -26.72 8.07
C PRO A 560 -3.23 -25.91 7.43
N PHE A 561 -3.50 -24.67 7.04
CA PHE A 561 -2.49 -23.69 6.63
C PHE A 561 -1.75 -23.05 7.82
N ASN A 562 -2.24 -23.26 9.04
CA ASN A 562 -1.66 -22.73 10.28
C ASN A 562 -1.62 -21.19 10.30
N LEU A 563 -2.76 -20.56 9.98
CA LEU A 563 -2.98 -19.13 10.06
C LEU A 563 -2.76 -18.63 11.49
N LYS A 564 -1.99 -17.53 11.63
CA LYS A 564 -1.67 -16.88 12.91
C LYS A 564 -2.10 -15.43 13.00
N TYR A 565 -2.26 -14.77 11.87
CA TYR A 565 -2.53 -13.33 11.81
C TYR A 565 -3.77 -13.06 10.96
N ILE A 566 -4.55 -12.04 11.31
CA ILE A 566 -5.65 -11.55 10.49
C ILE A 566 -5.70 -10.03 10.59
N GLY A 567 -5.72 -9.34 9.45
CA GLY A 567 -5.94 -7.90 9.40
C GLY A 567 -7.43 -7.59 9.37
N ILE A 568 -7.87 -6.66 10.23
CA ILE A 568 -9.26 -6.16 10.23
C ILE A 568 -9.21 -4.64 10.05
N GLY A 569 -9.65 -4.19 8.88
CA GLY A 569 -9.51 -2.80 8.43
C GLY A 569 -8.26 -2.56 7.58
N ASN A 570 -8.22 -1.38 6.96
CA ASN A 570 -7.17 -0.88 6.09
C ASN A 570 -7.32 0.64 5.86
N GLU A 571 -6.35 1.47 6.27
CA GLU A 571 -6.40 2.92 6.05
C GLU A 571 -7.75 3.57 6.45
N ASP A 572 -8.37 3.05 7.51
CA ASP A 572 -9.72 3.45 7.88
C ASP A 572 -9.78 4.87 8.45
N MET A 573 -10.83 5.59 8.10
CA MET A 573 -11.26 6.74 8.90
C MET A 573 -11.79 6.20 10.23
N ILE A 574 -11.22 6.66 11.35
CA ILE A 574 -11.54 6.17 12.71
C ILE A 574 -12.77 6.91 13.22
N THR A 575 -13.90 6.63 12.56
CA THR A 575 -15.22 7.18 12.88
C THR A 575 -15.95 6.31 13.90
N GLU A 576 -16.98 6.85 14.55
CA GLU A 576 -17.87 6.09 15.44
C GLU A 576 -18.47 4.83 14.75
N VAL A 577 -18.74 4.92 13.44
CA VAL A 577 -19.25 3.83 12.61
C VAL A 577 -18.23 2.69 12.44
N PHE A 578 -16.95 3.05 12.30
CA PHE A 578 -15.83 2.11 12.25
C PHE A 578 -15.57 1.49 13.62
N GLU A 579 -15.45 2.32 14.67
CA GLU A 579 -15.09 1.86 16.02
C GLU A 579 -16.06 0.78 16.52
N GLU A 580 -17.36 0.98 16.34
CA GLU A 580 -18.39 0.02 16.76
C GLU A 580 -18.22 -1.34 16.07
N ARG A 581 -18.05 -1.35 14.74
CA ARG A 581 -17.95 -2.58 13.94
C ARG A 581 -16.62 -3.29 14.14
N PHE A 582 -15.51 -2.54 14.15
CA PHE A 582 -14.19 -3.08 14.48
C PHE A 582 -14.22 -3.77 15.84
N ALA A 583 -14.78 -3.11 16.87
CA ALA A 583 -14.87 -3.68 18.21
C ALA A 583 -15.71 -4.97 18.24
N MET A 584 -16.80 -5.07 17.48
CA MET A 584 -17.60 -6.29 17.39
C MET A 584 -16.80 -7.45 16.77
N ILE A 585 -16.13 -7.20 15.64
CA ILE A 585 -15.31 -8.21 14.94
C ILE A 585 -14.14 -8.64 15.82
N TYR A 586 -13.38 -7.68 16.36
CA TYR A 586 -12.21 -7.95 17.20
C TYR A 586 -12.57 -8.78 18.44
N LYS A 587 -13.65 -8.42 19.15
CA LYS A 587 -14.12 -9.19 20.32
C LYS A 587 -14.52 -10.60 19.95
N ALA A 588 -15.22 -10.80 18.83
CA ALA A 588 -15.64 -12.13 18.38
C ALA A 588 -14.44 -13.01 18.01
N VAL A 589 -13.46 -12.49 17.26
CA VAL A 589 -12.23 -13.23 16.93
C VAL A 589 -11.46 -13.57 18.20
N ARG A 590 -11.26 -12.62 19.12
CA ARG A 590 -10.55 -12.86 20.38
C ARG A 590 -11.23 -13.91 21.27
N GLU A 591 -12.56 -13.95 21.27
CA GLU A 591 -13.33 -14.92 22.06
C GLU A 591 -13.23 -16.34 21.46
N LYS A 592 -13.36 -16.47 20.13
CA LYS A 592 -13.42 -17.77 19.45
C LYS A 592 -12.06 -18.34 19.06
N HIS A 593 -11.12 -17.45 18.77
CA HIS A 593 -9.79 -17.76 18.25
C HIS A 593 -8.71 -16.92 18.97
N PRO A 594 -8.52 -17.09 20.29
CA PRO A 594 -7.52 -16.35 21.05
C PRO A 594 -6.08 -16.62 20.60
N GLU A 595 -5.84 -17.67 19.81
CA GLU A 595 -4.56 -17.97 19.17
C GLU A 595 -4.21 -17.07 17.98
N ILE A 596 -5.20 -16.36 17.41
CA ILE A 596 -5.02 -15.48 16.26
C ILE A 596 -4.66 -14.06 16.73
N THR A 597 -3.59 -13.52 16.17
CA THR A 597 -3.21 -12.11 16.35
C THR A 597 -3.99 -11.25 15.37
N VAL A 598 -4.91 -10.42 15.90
CA VAL A 598 -5.61 -9.42 15.10
C VAL A 598 -4.71 -8.20 14.90
N VAL A 599 -4.50 -7.82 13.64
CA VAL A 599 -3.84 -6.59 13.25
C VAL A 599 -4.94 -5.57 12.92
N GLY A 600 -5.07 -4.53 13.75
CA GLY A 600 -5.97 -3.40 13.49
C GLY A 600 -5.31 -2.34 12.61
N THR A 601 -5.97 -1.21 12.37
CA THR A 601 -5.42 -0.06 11.65
C THR A 601 -5.45 1.19 12.51
N VAL A 602 -4.47 2.08 12.31
CA VAL A 602 -4.48 3.45 12.89
C VAL A 602 -4.75 4.51 11.82
N GLY A 603 -5.43 4.13 10.74
CA GLY A 603 -5.89 5.03 9.71
C GLY A 603 -4.89 5.28 8.58
N PRO A 604 -5.21 6.21 7.67
CA PRO A 604 -4.57 6.31 6.36
C PRO A 604 -3.19 6.98 6.35
N PHE A 605 -2.77 7.59 7.46
CA PHE A 605 -1.53 8.37 7.53
C PHE A 605 -0.83 8.19 8.87
N TYR A 606 0.47 8.48 8.88
CA TYR A 606 1.38 8.41 10.04
C TYR A 606 1.27 9.59 11.03
N GLU A 607 0.39 10.54 10.75
CA GLU A 607 0.04 11.66 11.61
C GLU A 607 -1.41 12.09 11.34
N GLY A 608 -2.01 12.82 12.27
CA GLY A 608 -3.37 13.36 12.13
C GLY A 608 -4.37 12.72 13.08
N THR A 609 -5.64 13.03 12.83
CA THR A 609 -6.76 12.69 13.73
C THR A 609 -7.05 11.20 13.76
N ASP A 610 -7.16 10.56 12.59
CA ASP A 610 -7.37 9.12 12.50
C ASP A 610 -6.22 8.35 13.14
N TYR A 611 -4.98 8.82 12.96
CA TYR A 611 -3.81 8.26 13.63
C TYR A 611 -3.92 8.31 15.15
N ALA A 612 -4.27 9.46 15.71
CA ALA A 612 -4.42 9.62 17.16
C ALA A 612 -5.58 8.79 17.72
N GLU A 613 -6.75 8.80 17.05
CA GLU A 613 -7.93 8.05 17.47
C GLU A 613 -7.74 6.54 17.30
N GLY A 614 -7.06 6.10 16.24
CA GLY A 614 -6.71 4.71 16.02
C GLY A 614 -5.81 4.16 17.13
N TRP A 615 -4.77 4.90 17.50
CA TRP A 615 -3.91 4.52 18.64
C TRP A 615 -4.66 4.55 19.97
N ARG A 616 -5.59 5.49 20.16
CA ARG A 616 -6.49 5.52 21.34
C ARG A 616 -7.33 4.25 21.39
N LEU A 617 -8.02 3.91 20.30
CA LEU A 617 -8.87 2.73 20.19
C LEU A 617 -8.08 1.43 20.40
N ALA A 618 -6.92 1.30 19.75
CA ALA A 618 -6.04 0.14 19.90
C ALA A 618 -5.58 -0.05 21.35
N THR A 619 -5.26 1.05 22.05
CA THR A 619 -4.90 1.04 23.46
C THR A 619 -6.09 0.62 24.33
N GLU A 620 -7.28 1.18 24.09
CA GLU A 620 -8.50 0.89 24.87
C GLU A 620 -8.93 -0.57 24.75
N LEU A 621 -8.92 -1.11 23.53
CA LEU A 621 -9.31 -2.50 23.26
C LEU A 621 -8.18 -3.51 23.53
N GLY A 622 -6.95 -3.03 23.74
CA GLY A 622 -5.76 -3.87 23.88
C GLY A 622 -5.50 -4.69 22.62
N VAL A 623 -5.57 -4.06 21.44
CA VAL A 623 -5.26 -4.69 20.14
C VAL A 623 -3.77 -5.06 20.12
N PRO A 624 -3.39 -6.29 19.77
CA PRO A 624 -1.99 -6.73 19.92
C PRO A 624 -1.04 -6.07 18.91
N MET A 625 -1.54 -5.74 17.71
CA MET A 625 -0.75 -5.11 16.64
C MET A 625 -1.61 -4.14 15.83
N VAL A 626 -1.02 -3.05 15.34
CA VAL A 626 -1.67 -2.08 14.46
C VAL A 626 -0.88 -1.88 13.16
N ASP A 627 -1.59 -1.61 12.07
CA ASP A 627 -1.05 -1.29 10.76
C ASP A 627 -0.88 0.23 10.57
N GLU A 628 0.32 0.65 10.16
CA GLU A 628 0.69 2.03 9.84
C GLU A 628 1.15 2.15 8.39
N HIS A 629 0.73 3.22 7.71
CA HIS A 629 1.03 3.43 6.29
C HIS A 629 1.65 4.81 6.04
N TYR A 630 2.65 4.88 5.16
CA TYR A 630 3.16 6.16 4.66
C TYR A 630 3.95 6.11 3.35
N TYR A 631 3.54 6.99 2.42
CA TYR A 631 4.23 7.27 1.16
C TYR A 631 4.87 8.65 1.21
N VAL A 632 6.20 8.72 1.37
CA VAL A 632 6.90 9.95 1.78
C VAL A 632 8.07 10.32 0.87
N ASP A 633 8.50 11.58 0.89
CA ASP A 633 9.73 12.00 0.22
C ASP A 633 10.98 11.41 0.92
N PRO A 634 12.10 11.16 0.21
CA PRO A 634 13.37 10.70 0.81
C PRO A 634 13.84 11.53 2.01
N GLY A 635 13.67 12.85 1.99
CA GLY A 635 14.04 13.71 3.11
C GLY A 635 13.27 13.40 4.39
N TRP A 636 12.03 12.92 4.31
CA TRP A 636 11.28 12.48 5.50
C TRP A 636 12.00 11.30 6.17
N MET A 637 12.40 10.30 5.39
CA MET A 637 13.13 9.12 5.87
C MET A 637 14.48 9.49 6.49
N ILE A 638 15.21 10.44 5.89
CA ILE A 638 16.49 10.95 6.42
C ILE A 638 16.29 11.65 7.77
N HIS A 639 15.19 12.41 7.94
CA HIS A 639 14.97 13.27 9.10
C HIS A 639 14.11 12.66 10.21
N ASN A 640 13.52 11.47 10.00
CA ASN A 640 12.67 10.77 10.98
C ASN A 640 13.26 9.42 11.43
N GLN A 641 14.59 9.28 11.42
CA GLN A 641 15.27 8.05 11.86
C GLN A 641 15.01 7.68 13.33
N ASP A 642 14.46 8.58 14.14
CA ASP A 642 14.09 8.33 15.54
C ASP A 642 12.57 8.15 15.73
N TYR A 643 11.80 7.94 14.65
CA TYR A 643 10.35 7.88 14.69
C TYR A 643 9.84 6.82 15.67
N TYR A 644 10.27 5.57 15.51
CA TYR A 644 9.90 4.46 16.38
C TYR A 644 10.64 4.44 17.72
N ASP A 645 11.75 5.18 17.85
CA ASP A 645 12.50 5.28 19.11
C ASP A 645 11.66 5.88 20.24
N ARG A 646 10.63 6.67 19.89
CA ARG A 646 9.73 7.35 20.84
C ARG A 646 8.51 6.52 21.26
N TYR A 647 8.34 5.31 20.72
CA TYR A 647 7.14 4.51 20.95
C TYR A 647 7.14 3.86 22.33
N ASP A 648 5.96 3.70 22.90
CA ASP A 648 5.78 2.96 24.14
C ASP A 648 5.82 1.44 23.86
N ARG A 649 6.89 0.78 24.30
CA ARG A 649 7.12 -0.67 24.06
C ARG A 649 6.12 -1.57 24.78
N THR A 650 5.26 -1.01 25.65
CA THR A 650 4.20 -1.73 26.37
C THR A 650 2.86 -1.75 25.63
N LYS A 651 2.69 -0.95 24.57
CA LYS A 651 1.48 -0.89 23.75
C LYS A 651 1.53 -1.90 22.60
N SER A 652 0.53 -1.81 21.71
CA SER A 652 0.44 -2.60 20.47
C SER A 652 1.75 -2.57 19.68
N LYS A 653 2.09 -3.72 19.09
CA LYS A 653 3.15 -3.80 18.08
C LYS A 653 2.74 -3.07 16.81
N VAL A 654 3.71 -2.75 15.96
CA VAL A 654 3.47 -2.08 14.68
C VAL A 654 3.75 -3.03 13.54
N TYR A 655 2.82 -3.10 12.60
CA TYR A 655 3.04 -3.54 11.24
C TYR A 655 3.13 -2.28 10.37
N LEU A 656 4.28 -2.03 9.74
CA LEU A 656 4.40 -0.98 8.72
C LEU A 656 3.94 -1.56 7.38
N GLY A 657 2.62 -1.64 7.16
CA GLY A 657 2.06 -2.44 6.10
C GLY A 657 2.16 -1.85 4.71
N GLU A 658 2.31 -0.54 4.60
CA GLU A 658 2.56 0.13 3.32
C GLU A 658 3.56 1.26 3.50
N TYR A 659 4.70 1.16 2.82
CA TYR A 659 5.62 2.28 2.71
C TYR A 659 6.33 2.31 1.35
N ALA A 660 6.65 3.52 0.89
CA ALA A 660 7.58 3.76 -0.20
C ALA A 660 8.12 5.19 -0.15
N ALA A 661 9.36 5.38 -0.58
CA ALA A 661 9.88 6.70 -0.87
C ALA A 661 9.47 7.12 -2.29
N HIS A 662 9.06 8.37 -2.48
CA HIS A 662 8.76 8.90 -3.82
C HIS A 662 9.34 10.31 -4.04
N LEU A 663 9.78 10.54 -5.27
CA LEU A 663 10.21 11.85 -5.77
C LEU A 663 9.17 12.36 -6.78
N PRO A 664 9.21 13.64 -7.19
CA PRO A 664 8.40 14.11 -8.33
C PRO A 664 8.64 13.25 -9.57
N GLY A 665 7.56 12.89 -10.25
CA GLY A 665 7.59 11.92 -11.35
C GLY A 665 7.72 10.45 -10.90
N ARG A 666 7.74 10.19 -9.58
CA ARG A 666 7.68 8.87 -8.95
C ARG A 666 8.65 7.82 -9.54
N PRO A 667 9.94 8.15 -9.76
CA PRO A 667 10.92 7.15 -10.17
C PRO A 667 11.20 6.16 -9.03
N ASN A 668 11.55 4.93 -9.38
CA ASN A 668 12.31 4.06 -8.50
C ASN A 668 13.79 4.10 -8.94
N ASN A 669 14.67 4.65 -8.10
CA ASN A 669 16.08 4.91 -8.41
C ASN A 669 16.97 4.75 -7.17
N ILE A 670 18.28 4.95 -7.32
CA ILE A 670 19.24 4.88 -6.21
C ILE A 670 18.87 5.83 -5.05
N GLU A 671 18.42 7.06 -5.32
CA GLU A 671 18.03 7.99 -4.25
C GLU A 671 16.89 7.44 -3.37
N THR A 672 15.79 6.99 -3.97
CA THR A 672 14.66 6.43 -3.21
C THR A 672 15.05 5.15 -2.51
N ALA A 673 15.76 4.25 -3.21
CA ALA A 673 16.17 2.95 -2.67
C ALA A 673 17.15 3.06 -1.49
N LEU A 674 18.07 4.04 -1.51
CA LEU A 674 19.01 4.27 -0.42
C LEU A 674 18.38 5.03 0.75
N ALA A 675 17.40 5.91 0.50
CA ALA A 675 16.62 6.52 1.57
C ALA A 675 15.80 5.47 2.35
N GLU A 676 15.19 4.53 1.63
CA GLU A 676 14.53 3.35 2.22
C GLU A 676 15.54 2.48 2.97
N ALA A 677 16.69 2.17 2.37
CA ALA A 677 17.72 1.36 3.03
C ALA A 677 18.23 2.01 4.32
N LEU A 678 18.43 3.33 4.32
CA LEU A 678 18.81 4.13 5.48
C LEU A 678 17.74 4.05 6.58
N TYR A 679 16.48 4.28 6.21
CA TYR A 679 15.38 4.26 7.17
C TYR A 679 15.16 2.87 7.79
N LEU A 680 15.30 1.81 6.99
CA LEU A 680 15.20 0.43 7.45
C LEU A 680 16.27 0.06 8.50
N THR A 681 17.42 0.76 8.57
CA THR A 681 18.36 0.56 9.70
C THR A 681 17.73 0.97 11.03
N SER A 682 16.89 2.00 11.02
CA SER A 682 16.18 2.49 12.20
C SER A 682 14.93 1.68 12.51
N VAL A 683 14.27 1.15 11.48
CA VAL A 683 13.18 0.18 11.65
C VAL A 683 13.69 -1.12 12.25
N GLU A 684 14.81 -1.68 11.75
CA GLU A 684 15.44 -2.89 12.30
C GLU A 684 15.95 -2.69 13.74
N ARG A 685 16.48 -1.50 14.05
CA ARG A 685 16.80 -1.10 15.45
C ARG A 685 15.59 -1.15 16.36
N ASN A 686 14.40 -0.83 15.85
CA ASN A 686 13.14 -0.81 16.60
C ASN A 686 12.24 -2.02 16.28
N ALA A 687 12.80 -3.12 15.77
CA ALA A 687 12.02 -4.30 15.41
C ALA A 687 11.52 -5.11 16.63
N ASP A 688 11.75 -4.61 17.85
CA ASP A 688 11.03 -4.97 19.08
C ASP A 688 9.65 -4.29 19.18
N VAL A 689 9.44 -3.19 18.45
CA VAL A 689 8.15 -2.48 18.29
C VAL A 689 7.55 -2.79 16.93
N VAL A 690 8.32 -2.60 15.85
CA VAL A 690 7.89 -2.85 14.47
C VAL A 690 8.11 -4.34 14.16
N GLU A 691 7.04 -5.13 14.21
CA GLU A 691 7.12 -6.57 14.03
C GLU A 691 7.18 -6.98 12.56
N MET A 692 6.56 -6.20 11.68
CA MET A 692 6.37 -6.52 10.27
C MET A 692 6.49 -5.27 9.41
N THR A 693 6.96 -5.39 8.17
CA THR A 693 7.02 -4.31 7.18
C THR A 693 6.80 -4.85 5.77
N SER A 694 6.15 -4.07 4.90
CA SER A 694 6.05 -4.38 3.48
C SER A 694 6.03 -3.12 2.63
N TYR A 695 6.86 -3.12 1.58
CA TYR A 695 6.82 -2.10 0.54
C TYR A 695 5.51 -2.20 -0.25
N ALA A 696 4.94 -1.06 -0.65
CA ALA A 696 3.75 -1.02 -1.51
C ALA A 696 3.84 0.11 -2.55
N PRO A 697 3.17 -0.05 -3.73
CA PRO A 697 2.60 -1.29 -4.24
C PRO A 697 3.67 -2.23 -4.83
N LEU A 698 3.31 -3.52 -5.00
CA LEU A 698 4.27 -4.57 -5.29
C LEU A 698 4.54 -4.81 -6.78
N LEU A 699 3.50 -4.93 -7.60
CA LEU A 699 3.60 -5.32 -9.00
C LEU A 699 2.89 -4.29 -9.88
N ALA A 700 3.48 -3.96 -11.04
CA ALA A 700 2.82 -3.19 -12.09
C ALA A 700 3.09 -3.72 -13.48
N LYS A 701 2.01 -3.99 -14.23
CA LYS A 701 2.11 -4.30 -15.66
C LYS A 701 2.36 -3.03 -16.45
N GLU A 702 3.36 -3.05 -17.32
CA GLU A 702 3.67 -1.94 -18.22
C GLU A 702 2.45 -1.58 -19.08
N GLY A 703 2.08 -0.30 -19.12
CA GLY A 703 0.91 0.20 -19.85
C GLY A 703 -0.41 0.21 -19.05
N HIS A 704 -0.45 -0.43 -17.87
CA HIS A 704 -1.66 -0.58 -17.06
C HIS A 704 -1.47 -0.06 -15.63
N THR A 705 -0.84 1.10 -15.48
CA THR A 705 -0.42 1.61 -14.17
C THR A 705 -1.36 2.70 -13.63
N GLN A 706 -2.05 2.43 -12.53
CA GLN A 706 -2.87 3.37 -11.75
C GLN A 706 -2.07 4.08 -10.64
N TRP A 707 -1.02 3.44 -10.10
CA TRP A 707 -0.16 4.01 -9.06
C TRP A 707 1.32 3.79 -9.38
N ASN A 708 2.18 4.73 -8.98
CA ASN A 708 3.64 4.62 -9.04
C ASN A 708 4.27 5.21 -7.76
N PRO A 709 5.51 4.86 -7.40
CA PRO A 709 6.32 3.79 -7.97
C PRO A 709 5.89 2.40 -7.46
N ASP A 710 6.25 1.34 -8.18
CA ASP A 710 6.02 -0.06 -7.80
C ASP A 710 7.35 -0.80 -7.59
N LEU A 711 7.35 -1.85 -6.78
CA LEU A 711 8.58 -2.61 -6.50
C LEU A 711 9.08 -3.39 -7.73
N ILE A 712 8.17 -3.93 -8.53
CA ILE A 712 8.47 -4.76 -9.71
C ILE A 712 7.55 -4.35 -10.87
N TYR A 713 8.16 -3.98 -12.00
CA TYR A 713 7.43 -3.79 -13.25
C TYR A 713 7.52 -5.07 -14.10
N PHE A 714 6.54 -5.33 -14.95
CA PHE A 714 6.57 -6.50 -15.84
C PHE A 714 5.74 -6.31 -17.12
N ASN A 715 6.01 -7.16 -18.10
CA ASN A 715 5.17 -7.37 -19.27
C ASN A 715 5.01 -8.88 -19.53
N ASN A 716 4.42 -9.28 -20.66
CA ASN A 716 4.15 -10.69 -20.94
C ASN A 716 5.41 -11.56 -21.09
N THR A 717 6.56 -10.95 -21.34
CA THR A 717 7.83 -11.66 -21.60
C THR A 717 8.92 -11.41 -20.56
N GLU A 718 8.84 -10.32 -19.80
CA GLU A 718 9.91 -9.85 -18.93
C GLU A 718 9.38 -9.44 -17.55
N VAL A 719 10.19 -9.71 -16.53
CA VAL A 719 10.04 -9.17 -15.17
C VAL A 719 11.21 -8.21 -14.92
N LYS A 720 10.92 -7.02 -14.40
CA LYS A 720 11.86 -5.90 -14.24
C LYS A 720 11.86 -5.44 -12.77
N PRO A 721 12.63 -6.12 -11.90
CA PRO A 721 12.85 -5.67 -10.54
C PRO A 721 13.49 -4.28 -10.54
N THR A 722 13.02 -3.40 -9.66
CA THR A 722 13.53 -2.03 -9.54
C THR A 722 14.76 -1.93 -8.65
N VAL A 723 15.33 -0.73 -8.49
CA VAL A 723 16.43 -0.50 -7.55
C VAL A 723 15.96 -0.75 -6.10
N GLY A 724 14.74 -0.31 -5.77
CA GLY A 724 14.09 -0.56 -4.48
C GLY A 724 13.84 -2.05 -4.22
N TYR A 725 13.57 -2.86 -5.25
CA TYR A 725 13.49 -4.32 -5.09
C TYR A 725 14.78 -4.89 -4.50
N TYR A 726 15.94 -4.42 -4.99
CA TYR A 726 17.23 -4.90 -4.48
C TYR A 726 17.48 -4.45 -3.03
N THR A 727 16.99 -3.29 -2.61
CA THR A 727 16.99 -2.90 -1.18
C THR A 727 16.17 -3.90 -0.36
N GLN A 728 14.93 -4.19 -0.76
CA GLN A 728 14.06 -5.14 -0.05
C GLN A 728 14.65 -6.55 -0.03
N GLN A 729 15.20 -7.02 -1.15
CA GLN A 729 15.89 -8.30 -1.25
C GLN A 729 17.09 -8.39 -0.31
N MET A 730 17.92 -7.35 -0.26
CA MET A 730 19.10 -7.31 0.62
C MET A 730 18.69 -7.36 2.09
N TYR A 731 17.58 -6.75 2.50
CA TYR A 731 17.05 -6.90 3.87
C TYR A 731 16.41 -8.28 4.11
N GLY A 732 15.54 -8.75 3.21
CA GLY A 732 14.80 -10.01 3.38
C GLY A 732 15.70 -11.25 3.40
N GLN A 733 16.77 -11.26 2.60
CA GLN A 733 17.77 -12.34 2.61
C GLN A 733 18.75 -12.26 3.78
N ASN A 734 18.79 -11.13 4.51
CA ASN A 734 19.75 -10.87 5.59
C ASN A 734 19.06 -10.37 6.87
N ALA A 735 17.92 -10.96 7.19
CA ALA A 735 17.22 -10.73 8.44
C ALA A 735 17.94 -11.40 9.62
N GLY A 736 17.87 -10.78 10.81
CA GLY A 736 18.33 -11.36 12.08
C GLY A 736 17.19 -11.47 13.09
N THR A 737 17.45 -12.14 14.22
CA THR A 737 16.51 -12.28 15.35
C THR A 737 16.96 -11.51 16.59
N GLN A 738 18.20 -11.02 16.60
CA GLN A 738 18.75 -10.18 17.66
C GLN A 738 19.41 -8.94 17.04
N TYR A 739 19.04 -7.76 17.52
CA TYR A 739 19.71 -6.50 17.17
C TYR A 739 20.87 -6.25 18.13
N ILE A 740 22.02 -5.86 17.61
CA ILE A 740 23.20 -5.49 18.37
C ILE A 740 23.39 -3.99 18.22
N THR A 741 23.30 -3.26 19.34
CA THR A 741 23.48 -1.81 19.35
C THR A 741 24.85 -1.43 18.79
N SER A 742 24.89 -0.38 17.97
CA SER A 742 26.12 0.14 17.37
C SER A 742 26.21 1.65 17.52
N HIS A 743 27.40 2.15 17.88
CA HIS A 743 27.72 3.57 17.93
C HIS A 743 28.55 3.97 16.72
N VAL A 744 28.14 5.06 16.06
CA VAL A 744 28.84 5.60 14.89
C VAL A 744 29.49 6.93 15.27
N THR A 745 30.82 6.97 15.23
CA THR A 745 31.60 8.21 15.40
C THR A 745 32.13 8.65 14.05
N LEU A 746 31.80 9.86 13.62
CA LEU A 746 32.29 10.46 12.38
C LEU A 746 33.33 11.54 12.66
N ASN A 747 34.36 11.66 11.81
CA ASN A 747 35.29 12.79 11.87
C ASN A 747 34.66 14.14 11.48
N ASN A 748 33.43 14.11 10.95
CA ASN A 748 32.61 15.27 10.66
C ASN A 748 31.31 15.24 11.48
N GLY A 749 31.16 16.18 12.41
CA GLY A 749 30.02 16.27 13.32
C GLY A 749 28.80 17.00 12.76
N GLN A 750 28.79 17.43 11.50
CA GLN A 750 27.63 18.11 10.91
C GLN A 750 26.42 17.17 10.86
N GLU A 751 25.27 17.65 11.34
CA GLU A 751 24.04 16.86 11.39
C GLU A 751 23.63 16.33 10.01
N ALA A 752 23.77 17.16 8.96
CA ALA A 752 23.46 16.78 7.59
C ALA A 752 24.32 15.61 7.09
N VAL A 753 25.57 15.48 7.56
CA VAL A 753 26.47 14.36 7.25
C VAL A 753 26.05 13.12 8.05
N ARG A 754 25.87 13.28 9.37
CA ARG A 754 25.53 12.17 10.27
C ARG A 754 24.24 11.47 9.88
N LYS A 755 23.21 12.21 9.47
CA LYS A 755 21.92 11.64 9.05
C LYS A 755 22.00 10.81 7.77
N ARG A 756 23.10 10.84 7.02
CA ARG A 756 23.26 10.12 5.74
C ARG A 756 24.19 8.91 5.85
N VAL A 757 24.61 8.55 7.06
CA VAL A 757 25.37 7.34 7.34
C VAL A 757 24.54 6.46 8.27
N GLY A 758 24.07 5.31 7.76
CA GLY A 758 23.22 4.37 8.48
C GLY A 758 23.96 3.09 8.82
N VAL A 759 23.69 2.53 10.00
CA VAL A 759 24.27 1.25 10.45
C VAL A 759 23.19 0.41 11.15
N SER A 760 23.11 -0.86 10.78
CA SER A 760 22.41 -1.88 11.54
C SER A 760 23.27 -3.14 11.65
N VAL A 761 23.35 -3.71 12.85
CA VAL A 761 24.05 -4.97 13.10
C VAL A 761 23.08 -5.93 13.76
N VAL A 762 22.90 -7.09 13.15
CA VAL A 762 22.01 -8.14 13.66
C VAL A 762 22.71 -9.49 13.72
N LYS A 763 22.20 -10.36 14.58
CA LYS A 763 22.56 -11.78 14.61
C LYS A 763 21.36 -12.60 14.14
N ASP A 764 21.61 -13.51 13.22
CA ASP A 764 20.67 -14.58 12.87
C ASP A 764 20.97 -15.77 13.77
N GLU A 765 20.16 -15.98 14.81
CA GLU A 765 20.41 -17.07 15.77
C GLU A 765 20.28 -18.47 15.17
N ALA A 766 19.53 -18.63 14.08
CA ALA A 766 19.33 -19.93 13.44
C ALA A 766 20.61 -20.41 12.74
N THR A 767 21.35 -19.49 12.11
CA THR A 767 22.61 -19.79 11.41
C THR A 767 23.83 -19.51 12.29
N GLY A 768 23.70 -18.61 13.26
CA GLY A 768 24.82 -18.04 14.03
C GLY A 768 25.47 -16.83 13.36
N ASP A 769 25.01 -16.41 12.19
CA ASP A 769 25.66 -15.37 11.39
C ASP A 769 25.50 -13.98 12.01
N HIS A 770 26.55 -13.17 11.84
CA HIS A 770 26.53 -11.74 12.12
C HIS A 770 26.39 -10.96 10.80
N ILE A 771 25.44 -10.03 10.77
CA ILE A 771 25.08 -9.31 9.55
C ILE A 771 25.24 -7.82 9.82
N VAL A 772 26.15 -7.18 9.09
CA VAL A 772 26.45 -5.75 9.18
C VAL A 772 25.88 -5.06 7.94
N LYS A 773 24.95 -4.12 8.14
CA LYS A 773 24.29 -3.33 7.11
C LYS A 773 24.76 -1.89 7.21
N LEU A 774 25.34 -1.35 6.14
CA LEU A 774 25.98 -0.05 6.11
C LEU A 774 25.44 0.78 4.93
N VAL A 775 24.95 1.98 5.20
CA VAL A 775 24.37 2.88 4.19
C VAL A 775 25.18 4.18 4.16
N ASN A 776 25.54 4.62 2.95
CA ASN A 776 26.15 5.92 2.68
C ASN A 776 25.31 6.66 1.63
N LEU A 777 24.56 7.68 2.06
CA LEU A 777 23.78 8.57 1.19
C LEU A 777 24.53 9.89 0.90
N LEU A 778 25.85 9.93 1.09
CA LEU A 778 26.68 11.10 0.80
C LEU A 778 27.27 11.05 -0.63
N PRO A 779 27.57 12.21 -1.23
CA PRO A 779 28.28 12.30 -2.51
C PRO A 779 29.77 11.96 -2.43
N VAL A 780 30.26 11.51 -1.26
CA VAL A 780 31.66 11.14 -1.01
C VAL A 780 31.72 9.77 -0.35
N GLU A 781 32.87 9.12 -0.45
CA GLU A 781 33.11 7.85 0.23
C GLU A 781 33.14 8.03 1.76
N VAL A 782 32.74 6.98 2.47
CA VAL A 782 32.88 6.86 3.93
C VAL A 782 33.86 5.73 4.22
N SER A 783 35.06 6.07 4.67
CA SER A 783 36.06 5.09 5.12
C SER A 783 35.73 4.68 6.56
N SER A 784 35.28 3.44 6.75
CA SER A 784 34.84 2.95 8.05
C SER A 784 35.78 1.92 8.65
N THR A 785 35.89 1.90 9.98
CA THR A 785 36.41 0.76 10.76
C THR A 785 35.27 0.19 11.59
N VAL A 786 34.91 -1.07 11.33
CA VAL A 786 33.87 -1.79 12.06
C VAL A 786 34.51 -2.61 13.16
N LYS A 787 34.20 -2.30 14.42
CA LYS A 787 34.68 -2.99 15.62
C LYS A 787 33.58 -3.87 16.18
N LEU A 788 33.79 -5.17 16.11
CA LEU A 788 32.92 -6.22 16.61
C LEU A 788 33.28 -6.59 18.06
N LYS A 789 33.42 -5.59 18.94
CA LYS A 789 33.79 -5.80 20.35
C LYS A 789 32.81 -6.76 21.02
N GLY A 790 33.34 -7.81 21.68
CA GLY A 790 32.53 -8.84 22.33
C GLY A 790 32.07 -9.97 21.40
N ILE A 791 32.40 -9.91 20.11
CA ILE A 791 32.16 -10.98 19.13
C ILE A 791 33.53 -11.58 18.76
N ASP A 792 33.74 -12.85 19.13
CA ASP A 792 34.97 -13.57 18.82
C ASP A 792 34.76 -14.48 17.61
N LEU A 793 35.14 -13.99 16.43
CA LEU A 793 34.94 -14.70 15.17
C LEU A 793 35.99 -15.82 14.98
N GLN A 794 35.53 -17.07 15.00
CA GLN A 794 36.36 -18.24 14.75
C GLN A 794 36.31 -18.64 13.27
N ASN A 795 37.45 -18.57 12.57
CA ASN A 795 37.58 -18.88 11.13
C ASN A 795 36.46 -18.26 10.26
N PRO A 796 36.24 -16.93 10.33
CA PRO A 796 35.12 -16.31 9.65
C PRO A 796 35.25 -16.43 8.12
N SER A 797 34.12 -16.63 7.46
CA SER A 797 33.97 -16.37 6.03
C SER A 797 32.86 -15.34 5.85
N ALA A 798 33.04 -14.39 4.94
CA ALA A 798 32.04 -13.35 4.72
C ALA A 798 31.71 -13.16 3.25
N VAL A 799 30.47 -12.76 3.02
CA VAL A 799 29.95 -12.35 1.71
C VAL A 799 29.48 -10.91 1.83
N LYS A 800 29.82 -10.11 0.81
CA LYS A 800 29.41 -8.71 0.69
C LYS A 800 28.48 -8.57 -0.50
N THR A 801 27.32 -7.96 -0.26
CA THR A 801 26.39 -7.52 -1.30
C THR A 801 26.34 -5.99 -1.32
N LEU A 802 26.61 -5.39 -2.47
CA LEU A 802 26.70 -3.94 -2.66
C LEU A 802 25.66 -3.45 -3.68
N LEU A 803 24.88 -2.46 -3.31
CA LEU A 803 24.05 -1.65 -4.21
C LEU A 803 24.62 -0.22 -4.24
N THR A 804 24.95 0.30 -5.42
CA THR A 804 25.50 1.67 -5.58
C THR A 804 25.26 2.17 -6.99
N GLY A 805 25.27 3.49 -7.19
CA GLY A 805 25.11 4.12 -8.50
C GLY A 805 24.93 5.63 -8.39
N ASP A 806 24.77 6.29 -9.54
CA ASP A 806 24.31 7.68 -9.57
C ASP A 806 22.91 7.76 -8.93
N PRO A 807 22.58 8.79 -8.12
CA PRO A 807 21.27 8.90 -7.46
C PRO A 807 20.06 8.79 -8.41
N LYS A 808 20.21 9.16 -9.69
CA LYS A 808 19.15 9.11 -10.70
C LYS A 808 19.07 7.76 -11.42
N ASP A 809 20.00 6.84 -11.19
CA ASP A 809 20.05 5.54 -11.85
C ASP A 809 18.84 4.67 -11.44
N LYS A 810 18.12 4.16 -12.44
CA LYS A 810 16.93 3.30 -12.30
C LYS A 810 17.22 1.83 -12.59
N GLN A 811 18.45 1.50 -12.98
CA GLN A 811 18.86 0.18 -13.48
C GLN A 811 19.93 -0.46 -12.60
N ALA A 812 20.38 0.22 -11.56
CA ALA A 812 21.34 -0.30 -10.60
C ALA A 812 20.82 -1.60 -9.95
N ARG A 813 21.74 -2.56 -9.80
CA ARG A 813 21.47 -3.87 -9.20
C ARG A 813 22.47 -4.14 -8.09
N SER A 814 22.08 -4.96 -7.13
CA SER A 814 23.01 -5.42 -6.12
C SER A 814 24.02 -6.42 -6.72
N VAL A 815 25.27 -6.36 -6.26
CA VAL A 815 26.35 -7.26 -6.68
C VAL A 815 26.91 -7.95 -5.45
N THR A 816 26.91 -9.29 -5.47
CA THR A 816 27.41 -10.14 -4.39
C THR A 816 28.83 -10.65 -4.71
N SER A 817 29.72 -10.59 -3.73
CA SER A 817 31.12 -10.99 -3.84
C SER A 817 31.65 -11.56 -2.51
N ALA A 818 32.72 -12.36 -2.55
CA ALA A 818 33.41 -12.77 -1.33
C ALA A 818 34.04 -11.55 -0.64
N PHE A 819 33.99 -11.53 0.69
CA PHE A 819 34.61 -10.49 1.51
C PHE A 819 35.79 -11.09 2.29
N VAL A 820 37.00 -10.66 1.95
CA VAL A 820 38.25 -11.27 2.44
C VAL A 820 38.93 -10.46 3.55
N ASP A 821 38.51 -9.22 3.75
CA ASP A 821 39.10 -8.31 4.74
C ASP A 821 38.55 -8.52 6.15
N ILE A 822 38.15 -9.76 6.49
CA ILE A 822 37.61 -10.11 7.80
C ILE A 822 38.60 -10.92 8.62
N GLY A 823 39.00 -10.40 9.78
CA GLY A 823 39.92 -11.08 10.70
C GLY A 823 39.92 -10.46 12.09
N GLY A 824 39.85 -11.29 13.13
CA GLY A 824 39.83 -10.82 14.52
C GLY A 824 38.54 -10.10 14.93
N THR A 825 38.65 -9.04 15.73
CA THR A 825 37.52 -8.31 16.33
C THR A 825 37.18 -7.00 15.63
N GLU A 826 37.86 -6.64 14.53
CA GLU A 826 37.58 -5.43 13.76
C GLU A 826 38.04 -5.56 12.30
N PHE A 827 37.41 -4.82 11.39
CA PHE A 827 37.80 -4.78 9.99
C PHE A 827 37.54 -3.40 9.34
N PRO A 828 38.35 -2.99 8.35
CA PRO A 828 38.10 -1.79 7.57
C PRO A 828 37.08 -2.05 6.45
N TYR A 829 36.28 -1.05 6.11
CA TYR A 829 35.46 -1.06 4.90
C TYR A 829 35.21 0.37 4.39
N THR A 830 35.49 0.63 3.11
CA THR A 830 35.16 1.90 2.47
C THR A 830 33.82 1.77 1.74
N LEU A 831 32.83 2.52 2.20
CA LEU A 831 31.55 2.66 1.51
C LEU A 831 31.71 3.61 0.33
N PRO A 832 31.40 3.20 -0.91
CA PRO A 832 31.29 4.12 -2.03
C PRO A 832 30.29 5.25 -1.74
N ALA A 833 30.44 6.40 -2.40
CA ALA A 833 29.38 7.42 -2.44
C ALA A 833 28.07 6.78 -2.94
N TYR A 834 26.94 7.18 -2.34
CA TYR A 834 25.62 6.64 -2.67
C TYR A 834 25.60 5.10 -2.75
N SER A 835 25.73 4.44 -1.60
CA SER A 835 25.77 2.98 -1.52
C SER A 835 25.04 2.40 -0.32
N PHE A 836 24.58 1.16 -0.49
CA PHE A 836 24.11 0.27 0.56
C PHE A 836 24.90 -1.04 0.47
N THR A 837 25.55 -1.42 1.56
CA THR A 837 26.32 -2.66 1.67
C THR A 837 25.76 -3.54 2.77
N VAL A 838 25.60 -4.83 2.50
CA VAL A 838 25.38 -5.86 3.51
C VAL A 838 26.58 -6.80 3.53
N ILE A 839 27.18 -7.00 4.70
CA ILE A 839 28.25 -7.95 4.96
C ILE A 839 27.69 -9.03 5.89
N ARG A 840 27.52 -10.24 5.37
CA ARG A 840 27.08 -11.41 6.15
C ARG A 840 28.31 -12.25 6.50
N ILE A 841 28.54 -12.41 7.79
CA ILE A 841 29.71 -13.06 8.38
C ILE A 841 29.26 -14.40 8.96
N HIS A 842 29.76 -15.48 8.38
CA HIS A 842 29.52 -16.84 8.83
C HIS A 842 30.68 -17.34 9.67
N GLU A 843 30.39 -17.90 10.83
CA GLU A 843 31.35 -18.63 11.64
C GLU A 843 31.42 -20.08 11.18
N ASN A 844 32.56 -20.47 10.59
CA ASN A 844 32.80 -21.87 10.25
C ASN A 844 33.11 -22.65 11.52
N LYS A 845 32.06 -23.11 12.21
CA LYS A 845 32.20 -24.08 13.30
C LYS A 845 32.75 -25.36 12.68
N GLY A 846 34.04 -25.62 12.91
CA GLY A 846 34.69 -26.84 12.44
C GLY A 846 33.83 -28.06 12.76
N LYS A 847 33.59 -28.90 11.75
CA LYS A 847 32.91 -30.18 11.91
C LYS A 847 33.62 -31.08 12.92
#